data_AF-A0A1V4V160-F1
#
_entry.id   AF-A0A1V4V160-F1
#
_cell.length_a   1.000
_cell.length_b   1.000
_cell.length_c   1.000
_cell.angle_alpha   90.00
_cell.angle_beta   90.00
_cell.angle_gamma   90.00
#
_symmetry.space_group_name_H-M   'P 1'
#
loop_
_entity.id
_entity.type
_entity.pdbx_description
1 polymer ?
#
loop_
_entity_poly.entity_id
_entity_poly.type
_entity_poly.pdbx_seq_one_letter_code
_entity_poly.pdbx_strand_id
1 'polypeptide(L)'
;MQQETTVKLALAAALILLAAFSGCIDSPGDGVKVITLGASDCLGHVADFSGSGPTRDGRIKPEAVAPGVDVVAAVPPNLEGPDYVDRYYARSSGTSLSTPVAAGVAALLLQRDPTLTPAGVKAALTGGARKLNNSLGEQYEPYYQGAGLLDAGRSMSLLGPDLCGVVPDRWTAGRWAFLSGGKSVSPGIEVGADRPQKKIYALSPLDEDWTSRFVFFTNRERKDLRVTAEGDVADWLTVMPLPATIAANGQKVFGATLNVPNATPAGSYRGFVQISEAGKEILSVPVVVEVAEPFVQQNGLGQMQGSIGPLEWHYFYLDVPLGSRLLEASLEWSGSADLDLFLLAPTSEYYTAGDGDAEFVSIENPSSGRWLLAVHGRALSDAEKYVLQVTQSVLRVRPGSWNLGAILPGEVRNGSFLLSNGGVALTDLSYSGGVDNATSVMVQGSIEDGRIWERAIEIPAGTSRLALQLTWPGEYSDLDLKLYDPSSDLAAKSEGFKNSENLEVFDPNPGRWVVHVLGYDVRGGRPQTFDLGVTRSIRGPWPWINATGPSSLPAGQSAWINVSMQVPRSGSLQDVQGYLEIRSPVQTHQIPVLFTIAGAQIEGINPPTMQDLGGDGLLDRIQMGVSVNAVLPGSYRVEGGLLDCRGSLVKWLSNTSSLSGAGTIELDAGGKEIWRNAACGPLHLGELVLFNPDGEFIGRFQADMTIDRAPGDFQPPAAYFNGTFVNLSMESGGVISRVVVGAGVSVLDMGSYRVKASLQDKDGVEMAIYDRTLDLSRGNHTALLEFNPAKASMLAKTARLYVRDLSISRAGQEVDRIDEAWSSGSMTFRS
;
A
#
# COMPACT_ATOMS: atom_id res chain seq x y z
N MET A 1 -31.65 17.77 -45.47
CA MET A 1 -30.40 17.17 -45.99
C MET A 1 -29.21 17.26 -45.00
N GLN A 2 -29.46 17.40 -43.70
CA GLN A 2 -28.41 17.44 -42.66
C GLN A 2 -28.72 16.57 -41.42
N GLN A 3 -29.83 15.80 -41.45
CA GLN A 3 -30.24 14.90 -40.37
C GLN A 3 -30.07 13.40 -40.73
N GLU A 4 -29.88 13.06 -42.02
CA GLU A 4 -29.67 11.67 -42.45
C GLU A 4 -28.20 11.22 -42.40
N THR A 5 -27.25 12.17 -42.36
CA THR A 5 -25.80 11.86 -42.33
C THR A 5 -25.32 11.49 -40.93
N THR A 6 -25.95 12.02 -39.88
CA THR A 6 -25.58 11.78 -38.47
C THR A 6 -26.01 10.40 -37.96
N VAL A 7 -27.07 9.81 -38.53
CA VAL A 7 -27.57 8.48 -38.15
C VAL A 7 -26.76 7.34 -38.80
N LYS A 8 -26.16 7.58 -39.97
CA LYS A 8 -25.32 6.58 -40.66
C LYS A 8 -23.88 6.48 -40.11
N LEU A 9 -23.32 7.58 -39.57
CA LEU A 9 -22.00 7.52 -38.93
C LEU A 9 -22.05 6.96 -37.50
N ALA A 10 -23.14 7.14 -36.77
CA ALA A 10 -23.28 6.61 -35.41
C ALA A 10 -23.43 5.07 -35.37
N LEU A 11 -24.06 4.46 -36.38
CA LEU A 11 -24.19 2.99 -36.46
C LEU A 11 -22.90 2.29 -36.97
N ALA A 12 -22.08 2.98 -37.77
CA ALA A 12 -20.83 2.43 -38.28
C ALA A 12 -19.63 2.67 -37.33
N ALA A 13 -19.63 3.79 -36.59
CA ALA A 13 -18.60 4.07 -35.59
C ALA A 13 -18.78 3.29 -34.28
N ALA A 14 -20.00 2.84 -33.95
CA ALA A 14 -20.25 1.97 -32.81
C ALA A 14 -19.80 0.51 -33.04
N LEU A 15 -19.50 0.11 -34.28
CA LEU A 15 -19.10 -1.25 -34.62
C LEU A 15 -17.58 -1.45 -34.81
N ILE A 16 -16.75 -0.39 -34.77
CA ILE A 16 -15.32 -0.47 -35.14
C ILE A 16 -14.37 -0.01 -34.01
N LEU A 17 -14.86 0.35 -32.81
CA LEU A 17 -14.00 0.90 -31.73
C LEU A 17 -13.98 0.08 -30.42
N LEU A 18 -14.19 -1.24 -30.47
CA LEU A 18 -14.20 -2.10 -29.27
C LEU A 18 -13.44 -3.44 -29.42
N ALA A 19 -12.53 -3.56 -30.39
CA ALA A 19 -11.77 -4.80 -30.63
C ALA A 19 -10.27 -4.68 -30.28
N ALA A 20 -9.89 -3.89 -29.27
CA ALA A 20 -8.49 -3.62 -28.96
C ALA A 20 -8.02 -4.00 -27.54
N PHE A 21 -8.74 -4.89 -26.84
CA PHE A 21 -8.19 -5.60 -25.69
C PHE A 21 -8.77 -7.02 -25.64
N SER A 22 -7.92 -8.03 -25.84
CA SER A 22 -8.31 -9.42 -25.57
C SER A 22 -8.63 -9.55 -24.08
N GLY A 23 -9.89 -9.84 -23.74
CA GLY A 23 -10.28 -10.29 -22.41
C GLY A 23 -11.01 -9.31 -21.48
N CYS A 24 -11.71 -8.29 -21.97
CA CYS A 24 -12.65 -7.53 -21.14
C CYS A 24 -14.02 -7.40 -21.80
N ILE A 25 -15.08 -7.73 -21.06
CA ILE A 25 -16.47 -7.41 -21.41
C ILE A 25 -16.71 -5.96 -20.98
N ASP A 26 -16.88 -5.05 -21.94
CA ASP A 26 -17.17 -3.63 -21.69
C ASP A 26 -18.60 -3.26 -22.08
N SER A 27 -19.02 -2.04 -21.73
CA SER A 27 -20.32 -1.48 -22.07
C SER A 27 -20.56 -1.50 -23.59
N PRO A 28 -21.75 -1.93 -24.07
CA PRO A 28 -22.94 -2.29 -23.28
C PRO A 28 -23.02 -3.77 -22.86
N GLY A 29 -22.04 -4.60 -23.21
CA GLY A 29 -22.03 -6.04 -23.00
C GLY A 29 -21.93 -6.47 -21.53
N ASP A 30 -21.54 -5.57 -20.63
CA ASP A 30 -21.51 -5.78 -19.18
C ASP A 30 -22.89 -5.65 -18.52
N GLY A 31 -23.89 -5.10 -19.22
CA GLY A 31 -25.24 -4.89 -18.70
C GLY A 31 -25.96 -6.17 -18.29
N VAL A 32 -26.65 -6.15 -17.14
CA VAL A 32 -27.41 -7.30 -16.60
C VAL A 32 -28.47 -7.81 -17.58
N LYS A 33 -29.22 -6.88 -18.20
CA LYS A 33 -30.36 -7.18 -19.07
C LYS A 33 -29.97 -7.46 -20.52
N VAL A 34 -28.71 -7.25 -20.88
CA VAL A 34 -28.17 -7.49 -22.22
C VAL A 34 -27.90 -8.99 -22.38
N ILE A 35 -28.13 -9.52 -23.58
CA ILE A 35 -27.69 -10.85 -23.99
C ILE A 35 -26.38 -10.65 -24.73
N THR A 36 -25.27 -10.99 -24.10
CA THR A 36 -23.91 -10.77 -24.62
C THR A 36 -23.41 -12.05 -25.25
N LEU A 37 -22.85 -11.95 -26.45
CA LEU A 37 -22.40 -13.09 -27.26
C LEU A 37 -20.88 -13.05 -27.44
N GLY A 38 -20.23 -14.17 -27.16
CA GLY A 38 -18.89 -14.44 -27.66
C GLY A 38 -18.91 -15.09 -29.04
N ALA A 39 -17.74 -15.24 -29.63
CA ALA A 39 -17.57 -15.82 -30.96
C ALA A 39 -16.98 -17.23 -30.89
N SER A 40 -17.47 -18.12 -31.76
CA SER A 40 -16.84 -19.41 -32.04
C SER A 40 -16.55 -19.58 -33.53
N ASP A 41 -15.66 -20.51 -33.85
CA ASP A 41 -15.47 -21.02 -35.20
C ASP A 41 -16.55 -22.05 -35.58
N CYS A 42 -16.42 -22.61 -36.78
CA CYS A 42 -17.32 -23.64 -37.31
C CYS A 42 -17.11 -25.03 -36.71
N LEU A 43 -15.99 -25.26 -36.03
CA LEU A 43 -15.67 -26.50 -35.31
C LEU A 43 -16.20 -26.47 -33.87
N GLY A 44 -16.57 -25.29 -33.37
CA GLY A 44 -17.03 -25.09 -32.00
C GLY A 44 -15.90 -24.75 -31.04
N HIS A 45 -14.82 -24.15 -31.51
CA HIS A 45 -13.80 -23.54 -30.64
C HIS A 45 -14.12 -22.07 -30.42
N VAL A 46 -13.90 -21.57 -29.20
CA VAL A 46 -14.11 -20.14 -28.89
C VAL A 46 -12.99 -19.34 -29.55
N ALA A 47 -13.34 -18.25 -30.23
CA ALA A 47 -12.37 -17.41 -30.92
C ALA A 47 -11.40 -16.74 -29.93
N ASP A 48 -10.12 -16.68 -30.29
CA ASP A 48 -9.05 -16.05 -29.52
C ASP A 48 -9.36 -14.58 -29.17
N PHE A 49 -9.96 -13.84 -30.09
CA PHE A 49 -10.36 -12.44 -29.95
C PHE A 49 -11.66 -12.25 -29.15
N SER A 50 -12.42 -13.31 -28.85
CA SER A 50 -13.71 -13.19 -28.17
C SER A 50 -13.53 -12.56 -26.79
N GLY A 51 -14.34 -11.56 -26.45
CA GLY A 51 -14.34 -10.99 -25.10
C GLY A 51 -14.71 -12.06 -24.05
N SER A 52 -14.04 -12.02 -22.89
CA SER A 52 -14.30 -12.93 -21.76
C SER A 52 -14.49 -12.13 -20.48
N GLY A 53 -15.38 -12.60 -19.61
CA GLY A 53 -15.58 -12.03 -18.29
C GLY A 53 -14.45 -12.41 -17.31
N PRO A 54 -14.63 -12.11 -16.01
CA PRO A 54 -15.81 -11.47 -15.40
C PRO A 54 -16.02 -10.01 -15.85
N THR A 55 -17.22 -9.49 -15.63
CA THR A 55 -17.43 -8.03 -15.60
C THR A 55 -16.69 -7.39 -14.44
N ARG A 56 -16.56 -6.04 -14.41
CA ARG A 56 -15.95 -5.31 -13.28
C ARG A 56 -16.61 -5.61 -11.94
N ASP A 57 -17.90 -5.94 -11.96
CA ASP A 57 -18.66 -6.37 -10.78
C ASP A 57 -18.75 -7.90 -10.66
N GLY A 58 -17.82 -8.67 -11.22
CA GLY A 58 -17.65 -10.11 -10.95
C GLY A 58 -18.71 -11.05 -11.51
N ARG A 59 -19.60 -10.58 -12.41
CA ARG A 59 -20.59 -11.45 -13.08
C ARG A 59 -19.97 -12.17 -14.26
N ILE A 60 -20.45 -13.38 -14.53
CA ILE A 60 -20.05 -14.14 -15.72
C ILE A 60 -20.71 -13.55 -16.96
N LYS A 61 -19.87 -13.31 -17.96
CA LYS A 61 -20.17 -12.86 -19.31
C LYS A 61 -19.10 -13.49 -20.25
N PRO A 62 -19.40 -13.76 -21.53
CA PRO A 62 -20.68 -13.59 -22.20
C PRO A 62 -21.76 -14.56 -21.67
N GLU A 63 -23.02 -14.40 -22.07
CA GLU A 63 -24.06 -15.37 -21.71
C GLU A 63 -24.03 -16.64 -22.55
N ALA A 64 -23.60 -16.54 -23.80
CA ALA A 64 -23.47 -17.65 -24.74
C ALA A 64 -22.47 -17.27 -25.83
N VAL A 65 -22.16 -18.23 -26.71
CA VAL A 65 -21.39 -17.98 -27.94
C VAL A 65 -22.18 -18.37 -29.17
N ALA A 66 -21.86 -17.75 -30.30
CA ALA A 66 -22.42 -18.08 -31.59
C ALA A 66 -21.33 -18.02 -32.68
N PRO A 67 -21.53 -18.69 -33.83
CA PRO A 67 -20.57 -18.64 -34.94
C PRO A 67 -20.24 -17.20 -35.33
N GLY A 68 -18.97 -16.86 -35.29
CA GLY A 68 -18.47 -15.51 -35.53
C GLY A 68 -17.10 -15.46 -36.19
N VAL A 69 -16.48 -16.60 -36.47
CA VAL A 69 -15.23 -16.69 -37.24
C VAL A 69 -15.56 -17.17 -38.65
N ASP A 70 -14.95 -16.53 -39.65
CA ASP A 70 -15.05 -16.86 -41.06
C ASP A 70 -16.50 -16.93 -41.58
N VAL A 71 -17.35 -16.04 -41.07
CA VAL A 71 -18.76 -15.95 -41.45
C VAL A 71 -18.86 -15.27 -42.81
N VAL A 72 -19.52 -15.95 -43.76
CA VAL A 72 -19.82 -15.38 -45.08
C VAL A 72 -21.11 -14.58 -44.99
N ALA A 73 -21.03 -13.28 -45.28
CA ALA A 73 -22.16 -12.36 -45.23
C ALA A 73 -22.20 -11.45 -46.47
N ALA A 74 -23.38 -10.89 -46.75
CA ALA A 74 -23.55 -9.98 -47.86
C ALA A 74 -22.80 -8.66 -47.61
N VAL A 75 -22.07 -8.18 -48.62
CA VAL A 75 -21.34 -6.91 -48.59
C VAL A 75 -21.62 -6.10 -49.86
N PRO A 76 -21.62 -4.75 -49.78
CA PRO A 76 -21.64 -3.92 -50.96
C PRO A 76 -20.45 -4.23 -51.90
N PRO A 77 -20.67 -4.26 -53.22
CA PRO A 77 -19.59 -4.51 -54.17
C PRO A 77 -18.54 -3.38 -54.12
N ASN A 78 -17.27 -3.74 -54.29
CA ASN A 78 -16.13 -2.82 -54.42
C ASN A 78 -15.76 -2.03 -53.14
N LEU A 79 -16.14 -2.50 -51.95
CA LEU A 79 -15.46 -2.09 -50.71
C LEU A 79 -14.02 -2.60 -50.69
N GLU A 80 -13.11 -1.77 -50.20
CA GLU A 80 -11.70 -2.12 -50.01
C GLU A 80 -11.49 -2.75 -48.63
N GLY A 81 -10.78 -3.88 -48.55
CA GLY A 81 -10.47 -4.57 -47.29
C GLY A 81 -11.20 -5.89 -46.99
N PRO A 82 -12.46 -6.14 -47.43
CA PRO A 82 -13.12 -7.43 -47.21
C PRO A 82 -12.48 -8.61 -47.95
N ASP A 83 -12.49 -9.79 -47.34
CA ASP A 83 -12.14 -11.06 -47.99
C ASP A 83 -13.33 -11.56 -48.83
N TYR A 84 -13.43 -11.13 -50.09
CA TYR A 84 -14.55 -11.48 -50.97
C TYR A 84 -14.58 -12.97 -51.34
N VAL A 85 -15.74 -13.59 -51.16
CA VAL A 85 -16.07 -14.92 -51.70
C VAL A 85 -16.63 -14.80 -53.13
N ASP A 86 -17.42 -13.75 -53.38
CA ASP A 86 -17.86 -13.33 -54.71
C ASP A 86 -18.12 -11.81 -54.75
N ARG A 87 -18.82 -11.30 -55.79
CA ARG A 87 -19.12 -9.87 -55.93
C ARG A 87 -19.97 -9.27 -54.80
N TYR A 88 -20.82 -10.06 -54.16
CA TYR A 88 -21.82 -9.62 -53.18
C TYR A 88 -21.64 -10.22 -51.80
N TYR A 89 -20.69 -11.15 -51.63
CA TYR A 89 -20.43 -11.84 -50.37
C TYR A 89 -18.94 -11.79 -49.99
N ALA A 90 -18.67 -11.56 -48.71
CA ALA A 90 -17.34 -11.61 -48.14
C ALA A 90 -17.33 -12.39 -46.83
N ARG A 91 -16.17 -12.94 -46.50
CA ARG A 91 -15.86 -13.59 -45.23
C ARG A 91 -15.34 -12.56 -44.24
N SER A 92 -15.79 -12.65 -43.00
CA SER A 92 -15.31 -11.81 -41.91
C SER A 92 -15.43 -12.51 -40.56
N SER A 93 -14.65 -12.03 -39.59
CA SER A 93 -14.57 -12.59 -38.23
C SER A 93 -14.81 -11.48 -37.20
N GLY A 94 -15.57 -11.80 -36.14
CA GLY A 94 -15.87 -10.87 -35.04
C GLY A 94 -17.09 -11.30 -34.23
N THR A 95 -17.16 -10.88 -32.96
CA THR A 95 -18.36 -11.04 -32.12
C THR A 95 -19.57 -10.25 -32.68
N SER A 96 -19.29 -9.21 -33.48
CA SER A 96 -20.28 -8.51 -34.31
C SER A 96 -20.99 -9.42 -35.31
N LEU A 97 -20.38 -10.55 -35.71
CA LEU A 97 -20.98 -11.55 -36.60
C LEU A 97 -21.75 -12.63 -35.83
N SER A 98 -21.34 -12.93 -34.59
CA SER A 98 -22.09 -13.79 -33.65
C SER A 98 -23.43 -13.16 -33.23
N THR A 99 -23.46 -11.84 -33.03
CA THR A 99 -24.63 -11.08 -32.60
C THR A 99 -25.86 -11.23 -33.51
N PRO A 100 -25.78 -11.04 -34.85
CA PRO A 100 -26.91 -11.22 -35.74
C PRO A 100 -27.39 -12.68 -35.82
N VAL A 101 -26.52 -13.67 -35.62
CA VAL A 101 -26.94 -15.08 -35.50
C VAL A 101 -27.86 -15.26 -34.30
N ALA A 102 -27.46 -14.76 -33.13
CA ALA A 102 -28.31 -14.80 -31.93
C ALA A 102 -29.61 -14.03 -32.10
N ALA A 103 -29.58 -12.87 -32.77
CA ALA A 103 -30.78 -12.08 -33.08
C ALA A 103 -31.75 -12.85 -33.99
N GLY A 104 -31.24 -13.60 -34.97
CA GLY A 104 -32.03 -14.47 -35.84
C GLY A 104 -32.71 -15.60 -35.05
N VAL A 105 -31.97 -16.27 -34.15
CA VAL A 105 -32.56 -17.29 -33.27
C VAL A 105 -33.63 -16.68 -32.36
N ALA A 106 -33.36 -15.52 -31.75
CA ALA A 106 -34.34 -14.81 -30.94
C ALA A 106 -35.62 -14.47 -31.73
N ALA A 107 -35.50 -14.04 -32.99
CA ALA A 107 -36.64 -13.77 -33.86
C ALA A 107 -37.47 -15.04 -34.13
N LEU A 108 -36.82 -16.19 -34.35
CA LEU A 108 -37.51 -17.47 -34.51
C LEU A 108 -38.25 -17.92 -33.24
N LEU A 109 -37.65 -17.70 -32.07
CA LEU A 109 -38.28 -18.00 -30.78
C LEU A 109 -39.53 -17.10 -30.57
N LEU A 110 -39.42 -15.80 -30.86
CA LEU A 110 -40.53 -14.85 -30.78
C LEU A 110 -41.62 -15.13 -31.80
N GLN A 111 -41.27 -15.62 -33.00
CA GLN A 111 -42.25 -16.05 -33.99
C GLN A 111 -43.05 -17.26 -33.49
N ARG A 112 -42.38 -18.19 -32.80
CA ARG A 112 -43.02 -19.39 -32.23
C ARG A 112 -43.88 -19.07 -31.01
N ASP A 113 -43.39 -18.21 -30.13
CA ASP A 113 -44.10 -17.74 -28.94
C ASP A 113 -43.95 -16.21 -28.80
N PRO A 114 -44.92 -15.42 -29.31
CA PRO A 114 -44.90 -13.96 -29.23
C PRO A 114 -45.05 -13.41 -27.81
N THR A 115 -45.33 -14.26 -26.81
CA THR A 115 -45.46 -13.84 -25.41
C THR A 115 -44.13 -13.81 -24.67
N LEU A 116 -43.05 -14.29 -25.29
CA LEU A 116 -41.71 -14.26 -24.71
C LEU A 116 -41.26 -12.83 -24.42
N THR A 117 -40.84 -12.62 -23.19
CA THR A 117 -40.14 -11.42 -22.75
C THR A 117 -38.66 -11.51 -23.13
N PRO A 118 -37.90 -10.41 -23.14
CA PRO A 118 -36.44 -10.45 -23.30
C PRO A 118 -35.73 -11.42 -22.32
N ALA A 119 -36.19 -11.51 -21.08
CA ALA A 119 -35.70 -12.49 -20.11
C ALA A 119 -36.06 -13.95 -20.50
N GLY A 120 -37.23 -14.17 -21.09
CA GLY A 120 -37.63 -15.47 -21.63
C GLY A 120 -36.77 -15.89 -22.82
N VAL A 121 -36.50 -14.97 -23.76
CA VAL A 121 -35.57 -15.22 -24.88
C VAL A 121 -34.18 -15.55 -24.34
N LYS A 122 -33.68 -14.78 -23.37
CA LYS A 122 -32.41 -15.06 -22.69
C LYS A 122 -32.39 -16.48 -22.09
N ALA A 123 -33.44 -16.88 -21.39
CA ALA A 123 -33.57 -18.22 -20.81
C ALA A 123 -33.62 -19.35 -21.83
N ALA A 124 -34.35 -19.19 -22.92
CA ALA A 124 -34.36 -20.19 -23.99
C ALA A 124 -32.96 -20.34 -24.61
N LEU A 125 -32.29 -19.23 -24.92
CA LEU A 125 -30.97 -19.24 -25.55
C LEU A 125 -29.90 -19.85 -24.65
N THR A 126 -29.82 -19.45 -23.38
CA THR A 126 -28.82 -19.98 -22.45
C THR A 126 -29.14 -21.42 -22.05
N GLY A 127 -30.41 -21.76 -21.78
CA GLY A 127 -30.80 -23.12 -21.41
C GLY A 127 -30.67 -24.12 -22.55
N GLY A 128 -30.80 -23.67 -23.80
CA GLY A 128 -30.63 -24.51 -24.98
C GLY A 128 -29.17 -24.70 -25.41
N ALA A 129 -28.25 -23.87 -24.91
CA ALA A 129 -26.86 -23.85 -25.36
C ALA A 129 -26.12 -25.16 -25.09
N ARG A 130 -25.13 -25.46 -25.94
CA ARG A 130 -24.26 -26.63 -25.84
C ARG A 130 -22.86 -26.21 -25.45
N LYS A 131 -22.33 -26.82 -24.39
CA LYS A 131 -20.94 -26.59 -23.98
C LYS A 131 -19.95 -27.00 -25.07
N LEU A 132 -18.94 -26.17 -25.23
CA LEU A 132 -17.83 -26.32 -26.16
C LEU A 132 -16.59 -26.83 -25.43
N ASN A 133 -15.73 -27.52 -26.17
CA ASN A 133 -14.42 -27.97 -25.73
C ASN A 133 -13.33 -27.30 -26.60
N ASN A 134 -12.13 -27.14 -26.05
CA ASN A 134 -10.94 -26.74 -26.80
C ASN A 134 -10.45 -27.90 -27.71
N SER A 135 -9.43 -27.60 -28.51
CA SER A 135 -8.75 -28.59 -29.36
C SER A 135 -8.13 -29.79 -28.62
N LEU A 136 -7.93 -29.73 -27.30
CA LEU A 136 -7.49 -30.86 -26.47
C LEU A 136 -8.65 -31.69 -25.88
N GLY A 137 -9.89 -31.24 -26.06
CA GLY A 137 -11.08 -31.92 -25.54
C GLY A 137 -11.52 -31.48 -24.14
N GLU A 138 -10.89 -30.47 -23.54
CA GLU A 138 -11.32 -29.88 -22.27
C GLU A 138 -12.41 -28.85 -22.48
N GLN A 139 -13.40 -28.84 -21.59
CA GLN A 139 -14.54 -27.94 -21.69
C GLN A 139 -14.16 -26.50 -21.31
N TYR A 140 -14.57 -25.52 -22.11
CA TYR A 140 -14.32 -24.10 -21.78
C TYR A 140 -15.01 -23.67 -20.49
N GLU A 141 -14.41 -22.71 -19.77
CA GLU A 141 -15.07 -22.11 -18.61
C GLU A 141 -16.24 -21.19 -19.00
N PRO A 142 -17.20 -20.99 -18.07
CA PRO A 142 -18.31 -20.07 -18.28
C PRO A 142 -17.88 -18.63 -18.63
N TYR A 143 -16.69 -18.19 -18.25
CA TYR A 143 -16.19 -16.84 -18.60
C TYR A 143 -15.81 -16.68 -20.07
N TYR A 144 -15.54 -17.78 -20.78
CA TYR A 144 -15.26 -17.78 -22.22
C TYR A 144 -16.51 -18.06 -23.04
N GLN A 145 -17.30 -19.05 -22.60
CA GLN A 145 -18.43 -19.55 -23.39
C GLN A 145 -19.82 -19.22 -22.85
N GLY A 146 -19.92 -18.69 -21.63
CA GLY A 146 -21.19 -18.56 -20.91
C GLY A 146 -21.87 -19.92 -20.72
N ALA A 147 -23.13 -20.00 -21.12
CA ALA A 147 -23.89 -21.24 -21.19
C ALA A 147 -23.40 -22.18 -22.32
N GLY A 148 -22.67 -21.66 -23.31
CA GLY A 148 -22.13 -22.42 -24.43
C GLY A 148 -22.60 -21.91 -25.80
N LEU A 149 -22.39 -22.72 -26.84
CA LEU A 149 -22.81 -22.43 -28.21
C LEU A 149 -24.33 -22.49 -28.35
N LEU A 150 -24.93 -21.47 -28.94
CA LEU A 150 -26.37 -21.44 -29.19
C LEU A 150 -26.84 -22.63 -30.03
N ASP A 151 -27.93 -23.25 -29.58
CA ASP A 151 -28.64 -24.30 -30.31
C ASP A 151 -30.12 -23.89 -30.43
N ALA A 152 -30.51 -23.51 -31.65
CA ALA A 152 -31.85 -23.00 -31.93
C ALA A 152 -32.95 -24.05 -31.68
N GLY A 153 -32.66 -25.32 -31.99
CA GLY A 153 -33.62 -26.42 -31.82
C GLY A 153 -33.89 -26.69 -30.34
N ARG A 154 -32.83 -26.80 -29.54
CA ARG A 154 -32.94 -26.95 -28.08
C ARG A 154 -33.58 -25.74 -27.42
N SER A 155 -33.20 -24.53 -27.84
CA SER A 155 -33.82 -23.30 -27.33
C SER A 155 -35.34 -23.29 -27.57
N MET A 156 -35.78 -23.76 -28.74
CA MET A 156 -37.20 -23.87 -29.08
C MET A 156 -37.93 -24.97 -28.30
N SER A 157 -37.27 -26.09 -27.98
CA SER A 157 -37.89 -27.18 -27.21
C SER A 157 -38.10 -26.84 -25.74
N LEU A 158 -37.41 -25.83 -25.21
CA LEU A 158 -37.55 -25.34 -23.85
C LEU A 158 -38.70 -24.33 -23.66
N LEU A 159 -39.35 -23.90 -24.75
CA LEU A 159 -40.42 -22.91 -24.67
C LEU A 159 -41.60 -23.42 -23.83
N GLY A 160 -42.07 -22.56 -22.94
CA GLY A 160 -43.18 -22.84 -22.05
C GLY A 160 -43.43 -21.69 -21.07
N PRO A 161 -44.59 -21.68 -20.40
CA PRO A 161 -44.96 -20.59 -19.50
C PRO A 161 -44.02 -20.47 -18.28
N ASP A 162 -43.40 -21.57 -17.87
CA ASP A 162 -42.49 -21.67 -16.73
C ASP A 162 -41.01 -21.46 -17.11
N LEU A 163 -40.71 -20.84 -18.25
CA LEU A 163 -39.34 -20.63 -18.68
C LEU A 163 -38.59 -19.66 -17.73
N CYS A 164 -37.44 -20.10 -17.25
CA CYS A 164 -36.48 -19.32 -16.47
C CYS A 164 -35.06 -19.88 -16.67
N GLY A 165 -34.06 -19.11 -16.27
CA GLY A 165 -32.67 -19.55 -16.33
C GLY A 165 -31.78 -18.75 -15.39
N VAL A 166 -30.52 -19.17 -15.32
CA VAL A 166 -29.48 -18.58 -14.48
C VAL A 166 -28.14 -18.65 -15.19
N VAL A 167 -27.34 -17.59 -15.08
CA VAL A 167 -25.96 -17.54 -15.56
C VAL A 167 -25.03 -17.11 -14.42
N PRO A 168 -23.93 -17.83 -14.14
CA PRO A 168 -23.59 -19.10 -14.79
C PRO A 168 -24.56 -20.22 -14.43
N ASP A 169 -24.63 -21.21 -15.30
CA ASP A 169 -25.38 -22.46 -15.14
C ASP A 169 -24.57 -23.54 -14.41
N ARG A 170 -23.31 -23.26 -14.05
CA ARG A 170 -22.44 -24.08 -13.19
C ARG A 170 -21.44 -23.19 -12.46
N TRP A 171 -21.06 -23.57 -11.24
CA TRP A 171 -19.97 -22.93 -10.52
C TRP A 171 -18.89 -23.96 -10.13
N THR A 172 -17.70 -23.82 -10.73
CA THR A 172 -16.50 -24.55 -10.26
C THR A 172 -15.66 -23.58 -9.43
N ALA A 173 -15.67 -23.78 -8.11
CA ALA A 173 -14.90 -22.96 -7.17
C ALA A 173 -13.41 -23.32 -7.25
N GLY A 174 -12.54 -22.32 -7.08
CA GLY A 174 -11.10 -22.50 -7.18
C GLY A 174 -10.38 -21.17 -7.32
N ARG A 175 -9.06 -21.19 -7.08
CA ARG A 175 -8.26 -19.98 -7.13
C ARG A 175 -7.97 -19.50 -8.57
N TRP A 176 -7.85 -18.18 -8.69
CA TRP A 176 -7.57 -17.50 -9.95
C TRP A 176 -6.18 -16.88 -9.87
N ALA A 177 -5.36 -17.13 -10.89
CA ALA A 177 -4.15 -16.36 -11.10
C ALA A 177 -4.53 -15.03 -11.76
N PHE A 178 -4.39 -13.91 -11.04
CA PHE A 178 -4.49 -12.56 -11.59
C PHE A 178 -3.08 -11.97 -11.75
N LEU A 179 -2.77 -11.46 -12.93
CA LEU A 179 -1.56 -10.64 -13.13
C LEU A 179 -1.83 -9.23 -12.60
N SER A 180 -1.02 -8.81 -11.62
CA SER A 180 -0.87 -7.39 -11.31
C SER A 180 0.14 -6.77 -12.29
N GLY A 181 -0.19 -5.65 -12.91
CA GLY A 181 0.84 -4.74 -13.43
C GLY A 181 0.99 -4.55 -14.94
N GLY A 182 0.02 -4.92 -15.79
CA GLY A 182 -0.05 -4.40 -17.17
C GLY A 182 1.10 -4.80 -18.11
N LYS A 183 1.93 -5.78 -17.73
CA LYS A 183 2.80 -6.49 -18.66
C LYS A 183 2.06 -7.71 -19.20
N SER A 184 1.97 -7.79 -20.52
CA SER A 184 1.53 -8.99 -21.24
C SER A 184 2.64 -10.04 -21.21
N VAL A 185 2.89 -10.64 -20.05
CA VAL A 185 3.51 -11.96 -20.00
C VAL A 185 2.46 -12.88 -19.40
N SER A 186 1.66 -13.43 -20.31
CA SER A 186 0.61 -14.40 -19.98
C SER A 186 1.26 -15.63 -19.35
N PRO A 187 0.67 -16.25 -18.32
CA PRO A 187 0.84 -17.68 -18.17
C PRO A 187 0.27 -18.29 -19.44
N GLY A 188 1.13 -18.79 -20.32
CA GLY A 188 0.72 -19.77 -21.30
C GLY A 188 0.38 -21.05 -20.55
N ILE A 189 -0.74 -21.11 -19.83
CA ILE A 189 -1.39 -22.41 -19.63
C ILE A 189 -2.02 -22.71 -20.98
N GLU A 190 -1.19 -23.21 -21.88
CA GLU A 190 -1.57 -23.61 -23.23
C GLU A 190 -2.28 -24.96 -23.15
N VAL A 191 -3.48 -24.94 -22.60
CA VAL A 191 -4.45 -26.03 -22.72
C VAL A 191 -5.02 -26.11 -24.15
N GLY A 192 -4.17 -26.04 -25.18
CA GLY A 192 -4.57 -26.22 -26.57
C GLY A 192 -4.87 -24.95 -27.36
N ALA A 193 -4.78 -25.10 -28.67
CA ALA A 193 -4.51 -24.14 -29.73
C ALA A 193 -5.51 -22.98 -29.97
N ASP A 194 -6.42 -22.69 -29.04
CA ASP A 194 -7.52 -21.73 -29.28
C ASP A 194 -7.49 -20.51 -28.35
N ARG A 195 -6.99 -20.64 -27.10
CA ARG A 195 -6.68 -19.55 -26.15
C ARG A 195 -6.02 -20.08 -24.85
N PRO A 196 -5.03 -19.39 -24.24
CA PRO A 196 -4.56 -19.70 -22.90
C PRO A 196 -5.69 -19.55 -21.87
N GLN A 197 -5.96 -20.59 -21.08
CA GLN A 197 -6.97 -20.54 -20.02
C GLN A 197 -6.32 -20.20 -18.68
N LYS A 198 -6.96 -19.36 -17.87
CA LYS A 198 -6.41 -18.90 -16.60
C LYS A 198 -7.11 -19.62 -15.43
N LYS A 199 -6.58 -20.73 -14.90
CA LYS A 199 -7.12 -21.26 -13.63
C LYS A 199 -6.31 -22.37 -12.96
N ILE A 200 -6.41 -22.42 -11.63
CA ILE A 200 -6.08 -23.58 -10.80
C ILE A 200 -7.33 -23.91 -9.99
N TYR A 201 -8.04 -24.98 -10.37
CA TYR A 201 -9.28 -25.39 -9.71
C TYR A 201 -8.99 -26.17 -8.44
N ALA A 202 -8.47 -25.49 -7.42
CA ALA A 202 -8.37 -26.07 -6.10
C ALA A 202 -8.53 -25.01 -5.05
N LEU A 203 -9.10 -25.42 -3.93
CA LEU A 203 -9.08 -24.71 -2.67
C LEU A 203 -8.34 -25.57 -1.65
N SER A 204 -7.86 -24.94 -0.61
CA SER A 204 -7.34 -25.62 0.56
C SER A 204 -8.35 -25.56 1.72
N PRO A 205 -8.24 -26.42 2.74
CA PRO A 205 -8.98 -26.20 3.99
C PRO A 205 -8.78 -24.76 4.50
N LEU A 206 -9.77 -24.16 5.16
CA LEU A 206 -9.71 -22.75 5.62
C LEU A 206 -9.69 -21.69 4.50
N ASP A 207 -9.83 -22.06 3.24
CA ASP A 207 -10.08 -21.07 2.19
C ASP A 207 -11.50 -20.50 2.35
N GLU A 208 -11.57 -19.20 2.58
CA GLU A 208 -12.80 -18.45 2.88
C GLU A 208 -13.12 -17.43 1.78
N ASP A 209 -14.36 -16.95 1.79
CA ASP A 209 -14.89 -15.85 0.97
C ASP A 209 -14.82 -16.08 -0.56
N TRP A 210 -14.92 -17.33 -1.01
CA TRP A 210 -15.01 -17.65 -2.44
C TRP A 210 -16.39 -17.31 -2.98
N THR A 211 -16.50 -16.15 -3.63
CA THR A 211 -17.77 -15.62 -4.11
C THR A 211 -18.00 -15.86 -5.59
N SER A 212 -19.25 -16.17 -5.95
CA SER A 212 -19.74 -16.15 -7.32
C SER A 212 -21.02 -15.34 -7.41
N ARG A 213 -21.21 -14.65 -8.53
CA ARG A 213 -22.43 -13.87 -8.83
C ARG A 213 -23.20 -14.52 -9.95
N PHE A 214 -24.48 -14.71 -9.68
CA PHE A 214 -25.44 -15.33 -10.58
C PHE A 214 -26.47 -14.30 -11.03
N VAL A 215 -26.94 -14.43 -12.26
CA VAL A 215 -28.05 -13.65 -12.80
C VAL A 215 -29.21 -14.59 -13.04
N PHE A 216 -30.21 -14.56 -12.17
CA PHE A 216 -31.48 -15.25 -12.37
C PHE A 216 -32.41 -14.41 -13.23
N PHE A 217 -33.09 -15.03 -14.19
CA PHE A 217 -34.04 -14.35 -15.06
C PHE A 217 -35.23 -15.25 -15.40
N THR A 218 -36.41 -14.65 -15.54
CA THR A 218 -37.65 -15.41 -15.73
C THR A 218 -38.61 -14.75 -16.71
N ASN A 219 -39.29 -15.58 -17.50
CA ASN A 219 -40.27 -15.11 -18.48
C ASN A 219 -41.56 -14.58 -17.82
N ARG A 220 -42.00 -15.22 -16.73
CA ARG A 220 -43.25 -14.90 -16.03
C ARG A 220 -43.02 -14.40 -14.60
N GLU A 221 -44.06 -13.86 -13.98
CA GLU A 221 -44.03 -13.54 -12.55
C GLU A 221 -43.82 -14.82 -11.73
N ARG A 222 -42.94 -14.73 -10.74
CA ARG A 222 -42.61 -15.79 -9.77
C ARG A 222 -42.87 -15.31 -8.36
N LYS A 223 -43.39 -16.20 -7.50
CA LYS A 223 -43.71 -15.92 -6.09
C LYS A 223 -43.11 -16.98 -5.18
N ASP A 224 -43.01 -16.68 -3.89
CA ASP A 224 -42.45 -17.56 -2.86
C ASP A 224 -41.11 -18.19 -3.25
N LEU A 225 -40.25 -17.40 -3.90
CA LEU A 225 -38.92 -17.84 -4.31
C LEU A 225 -38.01 -18.05 -3.12
N ARG A 226 -37.26 -19.15 -3.13
CA ARG A 226 -36.21 -19.47 -2.16
C ARG A 226 -34.96 -19.96 -2.88
N VAL A 227 -33.81 -19.64 -2.29
CA VAL A 227 -32.50 -20.15 -2.72
C VAL A 227 -31.92 -20.94 -1.56
N THR A 228 -31.52 -22.18 -1.82
CA THR A 228 -30.92 -23.10 -0.84
C THR A 228 -29.65 -23.72 -1.39
N ALA A 229 -28.77 -24.17 -0.51
CA ALA A 229 -27.62 -24.97 -0.86
C ALA A 229 -27.90 -26.44 -0.53
N GLU A 230 -27.50 -27.36 -1.41
CA GLU A 230 -27.67 -28.80 -1.25
C GLU A 230 -26.40 -29.57 -1.63
N GLY A 231 -26.34 -30.86 -1.27
CA GLY A 231 -25.20 -31.75 -1.52
C GLY A 231 -24.07 -31.63 -0.51
N ASP A 232 -22.89 -32.14 -0.86
CA ASP A 232 -21.75 -32.27 0.06
C ASP A 232 -21.20 -30.92 0.55
N VAL A 233 -21.44 -29.87 -0.24
CA VAL A 233 -20.98 -28.50 0.04
C VAL A 233 -22.08 -27.61 0.63
N ALA A 234 -23.23 -28.17 1.03
CA ALA A 234 -24.37 -27.38 1.52
C ALA A 234 -24.01 -26.51 2.72
N ASP A 235 -23.32 -27.09 3.72
CA ASP A 235 -22.89 -26.39 4.93
C ASP A 235 -21.72 -25.41 4.69
N TRP A 236 -21.09 -25.49 3.51
CA TRP A 236 -19.97 -24.63 3.11
C TRP A 236 -20.46 -23.38 2.39
N LEU A 237 -21.71 -23.40 1.91
CA LEU A 237 -22.29 -22.40 1.05
C LEU A 237 -23.22 -21.47 1.82
N THR A 238 -22.92 -20.17 1.75
CA THR A 238 -23.85 -19.11 2.13
C THR A 238 -24.43 -18.50 0.87
N VAL A 239 -25.72 -18.74 0.61
CA VAL A 239 -26.43 -18.20 -0.56
C VAL A 239 -27.21 -16.93 -0.19
N MET A 240 -27.09 -15.89 -1.01
CA MET A 240 -27.90 -14.69 -0.85
C MET A 240 -29.33 -14.95 -1.37
N PRO A 241 -30.37 -14.57 -0.60
CA PRO A 241 -31.75 -14.81 -1.01
C PRO A 241 -32.12 -13.93 -2.22
N LEU A 242 -32.89 -14.51 -3.14
CA LEU A 242 -33.62 -13.74 -4.15
C LEU A 242 -34.84 -13.06 -3.50
N PRO A 243 -35.35 -11.94 -4.07
CA PRO A 243 -36.64 -11.41 -3.68
C PRO A 243 -37.73 -12.48 -3.78
N ALA A 244 -38.58 -12.59 -2.75
CA ALA A 244 -39.67 -13.59 -2.71
C ALA A 244 -40.62 -13.48 -3.91
N THR A 245 -40.72 -12.30 -4.52
CA THR A 245 -41.48 -12.08 -5.76
C THR A 245 -40.61 -11.39 -6.79
N ILE A 246 -40.61 -11.92 -8.01
CA ILE A 246 -39.95 -11.32 -9.18
C ILE A 246 -41.00 -11.21 -10.29
N ALA A 247 -41.21 -10.00 -10.79
CA ALA A 247 -42.14 -9.74 -11.89
C ALA A 247 -41.70 -10.44 -13.20
N ALA A 248 -42.64 -10.61 -14.12
CA ALA A 248 -42.35 -11.06 -15.49
C ALA A 248 -41.28 -10.17 -16.14
N ASN A 249 -40.42 -10.74 -16.98
CA ASN A 249 -39.23 -10.09 -17.54
C ASN A 249 -38.18 -9.65 -16.49
N GLY A 250 -38.32 -10.08 -15.24
CA GLY A 250 -37.40 -9.75 -14.16
C GLY A 250 -36.06 -10.48 -14.34
N GLN A 251 -34.97 -9.73 -14.13
CA GLN A 251 -33.61 -10.27 -14.06
C GLN A 251 -32.95 -9.73 -12.78
N LYS A 252 -32.42 -10.62 -11.95
CA LYS A 252 -31.90 -10.30 -10.61
C LYS A 252 -30.54 -10.94 -10.41
N VAL A 253 -29.60 -10.14 -9.90
CA VAL A 253 -28.29 -10.61 -9.48
C VAL A 253 -28.42 -11.10 -8.03
N PHE A 254 -27.84 -12.26 -7.74
CA PHE A 254 -27.63 -12.76 -6.39
C PHE A 254 -26.24 -13.40 -6.30
N GLY A 255 -25.75 -13.61 -5.08
CA GLY A 255 -24.44 -14.18 -4.83
C GLY A 255 -24.50 -15.49 -4.04
N ALA A 256 -23.45 -16.27 -4.13
CA ALA A 256 -23.14 -17.32 -3.17
C ALA A 256 -21.67 -17.19 -2.76
N THR A 257 -21.40 -17.49 -1.49
CA THR A 257 -20.07 -17.49 -0.89
C THR A 257 -19.77 -18.89 -0.38
N LEU A 258 -18.56 -19.38 -0.64
CA LEU A 258 -18.11 -20.69 -0.22
C LEU A 258 -16.93 -20.57 0.74
N ASN A 259 -17.00 -21.30 1.84
CA ASN A 259 -15.94 -21.43 2.84
C ASN A 259 -15.61 -22.90 3.04
N VAL A 260 -14.36 -23.29 2.81
CA VAL A 260 -13.92 -24.68 3.01
C VAL A 260 -13.63 -24.90 4.50
N PRO A 261 -14.31 -25.83 5.19
CA PRO A 261 -14.08 -26.06 6.60
C PRO A 261 -12.65 -26.47 6.93
N ASN A 262 -12.25 -26.23 8.17
CA ASN A 262 -10.96 -26.69 8.68
C ASN A 262 -10.90 -28.23 8.64
N ALA A 263 -9.72 -28.78 8.31
CA ALA A 263 -9.47 -30.22 8.24
C ALA A 263 -10.33 -31.02 7.22
N THR A 264 -10.89 -30.35 6.21
CA THR A 264 -11.57 -31.02 5.09
C THR A 264 -10.60 -31.97 4.36
N PRO A 265 -10.92 -33.26 4.18
CA PRO A 265 -10.09 -34.18 3.41
C PRO A 265 -9.95 -33.75 1.95
N ALA A 266 -8.82 -34.08 1.33
CA ALA A 266 -8.61 -33.86 -0.09
C ALA A 266 -9.62 -34.63 -0.94
N GLY A 267 -10.03 -34.05 -2.07
CA GLY A 267 -10.94 -34.67 -3.02
C GLY A 267 -11.97 -33.73 -3.64
N SER A 268 -12.84 -34.31 -4.46
CA SER A 268 -13.88 -33.62 -5.21
C SER A 268 -15.21 -33.65 -4.45
N TYR A 269 -15.75 -32.47 -4.17
CA TYR A 269 -17.04 -32.29 -3.49
C TYR A 269 -18.04 -31.64 -4.44
N ARG A 270 -19.29 -32.12 -4.38
CA ARG A 270 -20.34 -31.68 -5.29
C ARG A 270 -21.59 -31.27 -4.53
N GLY A 271 -22.23 -30.22 -5.02
CA GLY A 271 -23.52 -29.80 -4.51
C GLY A 271 -24.23 -28.88 -5.48
N PHE A 272 -25.21 -28.16 -4.98
CA PHE A 272 -26.09 -27.36 -5.81
C PHE A 272 -26.51 -26.07 -5.11
N VAL A 273 -26.62 -24.99 -5.88
CA VAL A 273 -27.43 -23.83 -5.51
C VAL A 273 -28.80 -24.01 -6.15
N GLN A 274 -29.79 -24.33 -5.33
CA GLN A 274 -31.14 -24.65 -5.77
C GLN A 274 -32.07 -23.46 -5.63
N ILE A 275 -32.87 -23.22 -6.66
CA ILE A 275 -33.90 -22.19 -6.68
C ILE A 275 -35.25 -22.91 -6.72
N SER A 276 -36.12 -22.60 -5.76
CA SER A 276 -37.47 -23.15 -5.65
C SER A 276 -38.55 -22.07 -5.64
N GLU A 277 -39.73 -22.41 -6.14
CA GLU A 277 -40.97 -21.60 -6.10
C GLU A 277 -42.02 -22.40 -5.34
N ALA A 278 -42.56 -21.83 -4.25
CA ALA A 278 -43.53 -22.49 -3.37
C ALA A 278 -43.09 -23.89 -2.89
N GLY A 279 -41.78 -24.06 -2.65
CA GLY A 279 -41.18 -25.32 -2.20
C GLY A 279 -40.91 -26.35 -3.30
N LYS A 280 -41.23 -26.05 -4.57
CA LYS A 280 -40.88 -26.90 -5.71
C LYS A 280 -39.64 -26.36 -6.42
N GLU A 281 -38.67 -27.22 -6.69
CA GLU A 281 -37.49 -26.88 -7.50
C GLU A 281 -37.88 -26.38 -8.90
N ILE A 282 -37.25 -25.29 -9.32
CA ILE A 282 -37.37 -24.74 -10.68
C ILE A 282 -36.04 -24.66 -11.42
N LEU A 283 -34.92 -24.51 -10.71
CA LEU A 283 -33.56 -24.53 -11.24
C LEU A 283 -32.60 -25.06 -10.18
N SER A 284 -31.52 -25.69 -10.63
CA SER A 284 -30.41 -26.11 -9.79
C SER A 284 -29.10 -25.85 -10.51
N VAL A 285 -28.19 -25.14 -9.83
CA VAL A 285 -26.87 -24.79 -10.36
C VAL A 285 -25.83 -25.70 -9.70
N PRO A 286 -25.22 -26.64 -10.43
CA PRO A 286 -24.18 -27.50 -9.88
C PRO A 286 -22.98 -26.66 -9.40
N VAL A 287 -22.51 -26.99 -8.20
CA VAL A 287 -21.31 -26.48 -7.56
C VAL A 287 -20.31 -27.63 -7.45
N VAL A 288 -19.08 -27.39 -7.90
CA VAL A 288 -17.96 -28.33 -7.79
C VAL A 288 -16.81 -27.64 -7.08
N VAL A 289 -16.23 -28.33 -6.11
CA VAL A 289 -15.09 -27.87 -5.32
C VAL A 289 -14.06 -28.99 -5.27
N GLU A 290 -12.85 -28.71 -5.71
CA GLU A 290 -11.70 -29.59 -5.48
C GLU A 290 -10.92 -29.08 -4.27
N VAL A 291 -10.69 -29.96 -3.30
CA VAL A 291 -9.89 -29.66 -2.11
C VAL A 291 -8.53 -30.32 -2.26
N ALA A 292 -7.48 -29.50 -2.21
CA ALA A 292 -6.09 -29.91 -2.37
C ALA A 292 -5.61 -30.81 -1.21
N GLU A 293 -4.66 -31.69 -1.50
CA GLU A 293 -4.01 -32.55 -0.51
C GLU A 293 -2.90 -31.81 0.27
N PRO A 294 -2.75 -32.02 1.58
CA PRO A 294 -1.61 -31.44 2.30
C PRO A 294 -0.29 -32.00 1.77
N PHE A 295 0.60 -31.12 1.31
CA PHE A 295 1.97 -31.48 1.00
C PHE A 295 2.79 -31.54 2.29
N VAL A 296 3.02 -32.75 2.79
CA VAL A 296 3.72 -32.94 4.06
C VAL A 296 5.22 -32.70 3.90
N GLN A 297 5.74 -31.71 4.63
CA GLN A 297 7.18 -31.45 4.74
C GLN A 297 7.68 -31.83 6.13
N GLN A 298 8.86 -32.44 6.19
CA GLN A 298 9.62 -32.61 7.41
C GLN A 298 10.90 -31.79 7.29
N ASN A 299 11.13 -30.87 8.24
CA ASN A 299 12.37 -30.09 8.29
C ASN A 299 12.63 -29.30 6.98
N GLY A 300 11.57 -28.73 6.39
CA GLY A 300 11.63 -27.99 5.13
C GLY A 300 11.91 -28.85 3.89
N LEU A 301 11.82 -30.17 3.97
CA LEU A 301 11.90 -31.06 2.81
C LEU A 301 10.64 -31.93 2.76
N GLY A 302 9.96 -31.91 1.62
CA GLY A 302 8.88 -32.83 1.32
C GLY A 302 9.07 -33.45 -0.06
N GLN A 303 8.69 -34.71 -0.19
CA GLN A 303 8.72 -35.43 -1.44
C GLN A 303 7.47 -36.31 -1.51
N MET A 304 6.87 -36.35 -2.69
CA MET A 304 5.80 -37.26 -3.00
C MET A 304 5.99 -37.90 -4.37
N GLN A 305 5.32 -39.03 -4.58
CA GLN A 305 5.28 -39.72 -5.86
C GLN A 305 3.82 -39.88 -6.27
N GLY A 306 3.52 -39.69 -7.55
CA GLY A 306 2.18 -39.81 -8.10
C GLY A 306 2.17 -40.46 -9.48
N SER A 307 0.97 -40.76 -9.96
CA SER A 307 0.72 -41.17 -11.34
C SER A 307 -0.44 -40.33 -11.86
N ILE A 308 -0.23 -39.60 -12.96
CA ILE A 308 -1.19 -38.63 -13.49
C ILE A 308 -1.60 -39.01 -14.91
N GLY A 309 -2.90 -39.00 -15.19
CA GLY A 309 -3.48 -39.28 -16.50
C GLY A 309 -3.58 -38.06 -17.42
N PRO A 310 -4.00 -38.26 -18.69
CA PRO A 310 -4.24 -37.18 -19.62
C PRO A 310 -5.26 -36.15 -19.11
N LEU A 311 -4.90 -34.86 -19.14
CA LEU A 311 -5.73 -33.73 -18.72
C LEU A 311 -6.15 -33.77 -17.24
N GLU A 312 -5.47 -34.60 -16.44
CA GLU A 312 -5.70 -34.69 -15.00
C GLU A 312 -4.93 -33.59 -14.27
N TRP A 313 -5.41 -33.26 -13.08
CA TRP A 313 -4.80 -32.31 -12.17
C TRP A 313 -4.63 -32.94 -10.80
N HIS A 314 -3.43 -32.85 -10.26
CA HIS A 314 -3.16 -33.18 -8.87
C HIS A 314 -2.86 -31.90 -8.10
N TYR A 315 -3.57 -31.68 -7.00
CA TYR A 315 -3.51 -30.44 -6.23
C TYR A 315 -2.98 -30.67 -4.84
N PHE A 316 -2.03 -29.85 -4.42
CA PHE A 316 -1.44 -29.86 -3.10
C PHE A 316 -1.48 -28.48 -2.46
N TYR A 317 -1.40 -28.43 -1.14
CA TYR A 317 -1.18 -27.18 -0.40
C TYR A 317 -0.06 -27.32 0.61
N LEU A 318 0.69 -26.25 0.84
CA LEU A 318 1.70 -26.19 1.89
C LEU A 318 1.70 -24.84 2.59
N ASP A 319 1.99 -24.84 3.88
CA ASP A 319 2.08 -23.62 4.68
C ASP A 319 3.53 -23.12 4.70
N VAL A 320 3.79 -21.97 4.08
CA VAL A 320 5.08 -21.29 4.08
C VAL A 320 5.17 -20.40 5.33
N PRO A 321 5.97 -20.75 6.36
CA PRO A 321 6.20 -19.91 7.52
C PRO A 321 6.76 -18.52 7.20
N LEU A 322 6.44 -17.57 8.08
CA LEU A 322 7.11 -16.28 8.12
C LEU A 322 8.62 -16.45 8.31
N GLY A 323 9.40 -15.72 7.50
CA GLY A 323 10.87 -15.76 7.48
C GLY A 323 11.46 -16.81 6.55
N SER A 324 10.63 -17.46 5.72
CA SER A 324 11.11 -18.30 4.62
C SER A 324 11.89 -17.45 3.62
N ARG A 325 13.04 -17.97 3.19
CA ARG A 325 13.96 -17.25 2.28
C ARG A 325 14.05 -17.86 0.91
N LEU A 326 13.79 -19.16 0.82
CA LEU A 326 13.80 -19.89 -0.43
C LEU A 326 12.71 -20.94 -0.36
N LEU A 327 11.90 -21.02 -1.41
CA LEU A 327 10.98 -22.11 -1.69
C LEU A 327 11.34 -22.63 -3.08
N GLU A 328 11.75 -23.89 -3.17
CA GLU A 328 12.02 -24.54 -4.44
C GLU A 328 11.10 -25.74 -4.59
N ALA A 329 10.62 -25.95 -5.81
CA ALA A 329 9.84 -27.12 -6.16
C ALA A 329 10.42 -27.71 -7.44
N SER A 330 10.66 -29.02 -7.44
CA SER A 330 11.06 -29.78 -8.62
C SER A 330 10.05 -30.88 -8.91
N LEU A 331 9.72 -31.03 -10.18
CA LEU A 331 8.87 -32.09 -10.70
C LEU A 331 9.68 -32.88 -11.73
N GLU A 332 9.84 -34.18 -11.48
CA GLU A 332 10.59 -35.11 -12.33
C GLU A 332 9.67 -36.26 -12.78
N TRP A 333 9.82 -36.71 -14.03
CA TRP A 333 9.11 -37.87 -14.58
C TRP A 333 10.04 -38.68 -15.50
N SER A 334 9.61 -39.85 -15.94
CA SER A 334 10.48 -40.82 -16.63
C SER A 334 10.20 -41.01 -18.13
N GLY A 335 9.03 -40.60 -18.60
CA GLY A 335 8.60 -40.68 -20.00
C GLY A 335 8.88 -39.42 -20.83
N SER A 336 8.46 -39.44 -22.10
CA SER A 336 8.48 -38.26 -23.00
C SER A 336 7.25 -37.36 -22.81
N ALA A 337 6.69 -37.38 -21.60
CA ALA A 337 5.51 -36.64 -21.21
C ALA A 337 5.84 -35.15 -21.04
N ASP A 338 4.82 -34.30 -21.15
CA ASP A 338 4.90 -32.88 -20.83
C ASP A 338 4.06 -32.67 -19.56
N LEU A 339 4.70 -32.57 -18.40
CA LEU A 339 4.01 -32.35 -17.13
C LEU A 339 4.30 -30.94 -16.64
N ASP A 340 3.24 -30.17 -16.37
CA ASP A 340 3.38 -28.81 -15.87
C ASP A 340 3.29 -28.77 -14.34
N LEU A 341 4.10 -27.93 -13.70
CA LEU A 341 4.14 -27.60 -12.29
C LEU A 341 3.78 -26.12 -12.08
N PHE A 342 2.73 -25.91 -11.29
CA PHE A 342 2.27 -24.58 -10.91
C PHE A 342 2.36 -24.37 -9.41
N LEU A 343 2.81 -23.20 -9.00
CA LEU A 343 2.77 -22.72 -7.62
C LEU A 343 1.94 -21.44 -7.57
N LEU A 344 1.01 -21.34 -6.62
CA LEU A 344 0.16 -20.18 -6.41
C LEU A 344 0.31 -19.68 -4.98
N ALA A 345 0.80 -18.46 -4.86
CA ALA A 345 0.99 -17.78 -3.59
C ALA A 345 -0.35 -17.38 -2.93
N PRO A 346 -0.37 -17.15 -1.61
CA PRO A 346 -1.50 -16.54 -0.91
C PRO A 346 -1.89 -15.17 -1.49
N THR A 347 -0.93 -14.46 -2.07
CA THR A 347 -1.09 -13.15 -2.74
C THR A 347 -1.72 -13.25 -4.13
N SER A 348 -2.07 -14.47 -4.59
CA SER A 348 -2.55 -14.77 -5.96
C SER A 348 -1.52 -14.58 -7.07
N GLU A 349 -0.25 -14.35 -6.71
CA GLU A 349 0.89 -14.47 -7.63
C GLU A 349 1.10 -15.94 -7.97
N TYR A 350 1.35 -16.23 -9.24
CA TYR A 350 1.58 -17.59 -9.70
C TYR A 350 2.99 -17.72 -10.28
N TYR A 351 3.52 -18.93 -10.21
CA TYR A 351 4.83 -19.32 -10.70
C TYR A 351 4.67 -20.65 -11.45
N THR A 352 5.34 -20.77 -12.58
CA THR A 352 5.35 -21.96 -13.45
C THR A 352 6.80 -22.25 -13.82
N ALA A 353 7.17 -23.51 -14.03
CA ALA A 353 8.48 -23.77 -14.63
C ALA A 353 8.44 -23.52 -16.14
N GLY A 354 9.61 -23.53 -16.77
CA GLY A 354 9.74 -23.47 -18.23
C GLY A 354 9.80 -24.85 -18.86
N ASP A 355 9.47 -24.93 -20.15
CA ASP A 355 9.38 -26.17 -20.93
C ASP A 355 10.66 -27.04 -20.85
N GLY A 356 10.53 -28.32 -20.49
CA GLY A 356 11.63 -29.30 -20.43
C GLY A 356 11.22 -30.67 -19.88
N ASP A 357 12.16 -31.63 -19.84
CA ASP A 357 11.94 -33.01 -19.31
C ASP A 357 11.87 -33.07 -17.76
N ALA A 358 12.03 -31.92 -17.10
CA ALA A 358 11.86 -31.73 -15.67
C ALA A 358 11.51 -30.26 -15.43
N GLU A 359 10.66 -30.02 -14.45
CA GLU A 359 10.24 -28.67 -14.09
C GLU A 359 10.86 -28.25 -12.76
N PHE A 360 11.37 -27.02 -12.71
CA PHE A 360 11.98 -26.44 -11.52
C PHE A 360 11.54 -25.00 -11.33
N VAL A 361 11.01 -24.71 -10.14
CA VAL A 361 10.61 -23.37 -9.72
C VAL A 361 11.39 -23.01 -8.46
N SER A 362 12.04 -21.84 -8.45
CA SER A 362 12.77 -21.32 -7.30
C SER A 362 12.30 -19.90 -7.00
N ILE A 363 11.87 -19.67 -5.75
CA ILE A 363 11.27 -18.42 -5.30
C ILE A 363 12.06 -17.90 -4.10
N GLU A 364 12.72 -16.76 -4.29
CA GLU A 364 13.40 -16.05 -3.21
C GLU A 364 12.41 -15.20 -2.39
N ASN A 365 12.57 -15.23 -1.07
CA ASN A 365 11.73 -14.53 -0.09
C ASN A 365 10.21 -14.74 -0.33
N PRO A 366 9.74 -16.00 -0.40
CA PRO A 366 8.33 -16.28 -0.69
C PRO A 366 7.41 -15.65 0.35
N SER A 367 6.23 -15.19 -0.08
CA SER A 367 5.21 -14.69 0.83
C SER A 367 4.80 -15.78 1.83
N SER A 368 4.64 -15.41 3.10
CA SER A 368 4.20 -16.36 4.11
C SER A 368 2.70 -16.64 3.99
N GLY A 369 2.29 -17.88 4.25
CA GLY A 369 0.89 -18.30 4.22
C GLY A 369 0.72 -19.60 3.46
N ARG A 370 -0.53 -19.89 3.09
CA ARG A 370 -0.89 -21.13 2.39
C ARG A 370 -0.74 -21.04 0.88
N TRP A 371 0.23 -21.77 0.35
CA TRP A 371 0.50 -21.93 -1.06
C TRP A 371 -0.27 -23.12 -1.61
N LEU A 372 -0.74 -23.00 -2.86
CA LEU A 372 -1.23 -24.14 -3.64
C LEU A 372 -0.16 -24.55 -4.64
N LEU A 373 -0.06 -25.86 -4.86
CA LEU A 373 0.79 -26.46 -5.88
C LEU A 373 -0.10 -27.33 -6.75
N ALA A 374 0.13 -27.33 -8.05
CA ALA A 374 -0.63 -28.14 -8.98
C ALA A 374 0.31 -28.81 -9.98
N VAL A 375 0.09 -30.10 -10.22
CA VAL A 375 0.73 -30.86 -11.30
C VAL A 375 -0.34 -31.14 -12.35
N HIS A 376 -0.03 -30.90 -13.61
CA HIS A 376 -0.96 -31.11 -14.72
C HIS A 376 -0.35 -32.02 -15.79
N GLY A 377 -1.14 -33.01 -16.24
CA GLY A 377 -0.76 -33.92 -17.30
C GLY A 377 -1.09 -33.37 -18.68
N ARG A 378 -0.24 -32.49 -19.22
CA ARG A 378 -0.48 -31.83 -20.50
C ARG A 378 -0.24 -32.78 -21.67
N ALA A 379 -1.26 -32.92 -22.51
CA ALA A 379 -1.21 -33.70 -23.75
C ALA A 379 -0.65 -35.15 -23.63
N LEU A 380 -0.89 -35.81 -22.50
CA LEU A 380 -0.47 -37.21 -22.30
C LEU A 380 -1.31 -38.17 -23.15
N SER A 381 -0.69 -39.23 -23.66
CA SER A 381 -1.42 -40.35 -24.30
C SER A 381 -1.87 -41.40 -23.28
N ASP A 382 -1.09 -41.60 -22.21
CA ASP A 382 -1.28 -42.58 -21.14
C ASP A 382 -0.84 -41.98 -19.80
N ALA A 383 -1.15 -42.66 -18.68
CA ALA A 383 -0.75 -42.18 -17.37
C ALA A 383 0.78 -42.22 -17.17
N GLU A 384 1.35 -41.13 -16.66
CA GLU A 384 2.78 -40.97 -16.39
C GLU A 384 3.04 -40.92 -14.88
N LYS A 385 4.18 -41.49 -14.44
CA LYS A 385 4.61 -41.40 -13.03
C LYS A 385 5.51 -40.20 -12.83
N TYR A 386 5.31 -39.50 -11.73
CA TYR A 386 6.10 -38.32 -11.40
C TYR A 386 6.53 -38.32 -9.93
N VAL A 387 7.56 -37.52 -9.65
CA VAL A 387 8.08 -37.22 -8.32
C VAL A 387 8.06 -35.70 -8.15
N LEU A 388 7.31 -35.22 -7.15
CA LEU A 388 7.30 -33.81 -6.77
C LEU A 388 8.09 -33.65 -5.47
N GLN A 389 9.13 -32.82 -5.50
CA GLN A 389 9.93 -32.45 -4.34
C GLN A 389 9.76 -30.96 -4.06
N VAL A 390 9.63 -30.59 -2.80
CA VAL A 390 9.59 -29.20 -2.36
C VAL A 390 10.57 -29.00 -1.22
N THR A 391 11.51 -28.09 -1.41
CA THR A 391 12.47 -27.67 -0.41
C THR A 391 12.16 -26.25 0.06
N GLN A 392 12.38 -26.02 1.35
CA GLN A 392 12.12 -24.76 1.99
C GLN A 392 13.26 -24.43 2.95
N SER A 393 13.81 -23.24 2.79
CA SER A 393 14.80 -22.69 3.72
C SER A 393 14.10 -21.75 4.69
N VAL A 394 14.12 -22.13 5.98
CA VAL A 394 13.55 -21.33 7.07
C VAL A 394 14.66 -21.03 8.06
N LEU A 395 15.18 -19.81 8.02
CA LEU A 395 16.15 -19.33 9.01
C LEU A 395 15.55 -18.19 9.81
N ARG A 396 15.38 -18.42 11.11
CA ARG A 396 14.92 -17.40 12.06
C ARG A 396 16.08 -16.89 12.89
N VAL A 397 16.14 -15.58 13.07
CA VAL A 397 17.16 -14.93 13.89
C VAL A 397 16.52 -14.08 14.97
N ARG A 398 17.01 -14.18 16.21
CA ARG A 398 16.53 -13.40 17.36
C ARG A 398 17.69 -12.79 18.15
N PRO A 399 17.70 -11.47 18.41
CA PRO A 399 16.76 -10.47 17.90
C PRO A 399 16.87 -10.28 16.37
N GLY A 400 15.83 -9.76 15.73
CA GLY A 400 15.80 -9.54 14.27
C GLY A 400 16.57 -8.30 13.80
N SER A 401 17.14 -7.53 14.72
CA SER A 401 17.96 -6.35 14.48
C SER A 401 18.94 -6.15 15.64
N TRP A 402 20.03 -5.42 15.41
CA TRP A 402 20.98 -5.05 16.44
C TRP A 402 20.92 -3.54 16.70
N ASN A 403 20.19 -3.13 17.73
CA ASN A 403 20.14 -1.73 18.14
C ASN A 403 21.18 -1.47 19.24
N LEU A 404 22.17 -0.65 18.92
CA LEU A 404 23.29 -0.32 19.80
C LEU A 404 23.17 1.07 20.44
N GLY A 405 22.18 1.86 20.03
CA GLY A 405 22.04 3.26 20.46
C GLY A 405 23.26 4.09 20.05
N ALA A 406 23.71 4.99 20.93
CA ALA A 406 24.86 5.83 20.69
C ALA A 406 26.19 5.15 21.05
N ILE A 407 27.18 5.25 20.18
CA ILE A 407 28.50 4.62 20.33
C ILE A 407 29.59 5.67 20.15
N LEU A 408 30.62 5.64 21.00
CA LEU A 408 31.78 6.52 20.87
C LEU A 408 32.82 5.96 19.88
N PRO A 409 33.54 6.81 19.15
CA PRO A 409 34.67 6.37 18.33
C PRO A 409 35.71 5.58 19.16
N GLY A 410 36.08 4.39 18.70
CA GLY A 410 37.00 3.47 19.40
C GLY A 410 36.35 2.50 20.36
N GLU A 411 35.05 2.60 20.62
CA GLU A 411 34.32 1.72 21.50
C GLU A 411 34.00 0.37 20.83
N VAL A 412 33.96 -0.69 21.64
CA VAL A 412 33.60 -2.05 21.19
C VAL A 412 32.26 -2.42 21.81
N ARG A 413 31.33 -2.91 20.97
CA ARG A 413 30.02 -3.43 21.37
C ARG A 413 29.91 -4.89 21.00
N ASN A 414 29.44 -5.72 21.94
CA ASN A 414 29.20 -7.14 21.71
C ASN A 414 27.70 -7.44 21.69
N GLY A 415 27.31 -8.44 20.91
CA GLY A 415 25.94 -8.92 20.79
C GLY A 415 25.92 -10.42 20.54
N SER A 416 24.79 -11.06 20.84
CA SER A 416 24.55 -12.46 20.54
C SER A 416 23.19 -12.63 19.89
N PHE A 417 23.11 -13.49 18.88
CA PHE A 417 21.86 -13.80 18.18
C PHE A 417 21.63 -15.30 18.18
N LEU A 418 20.38 -15.70 18.42
CA LEU A 418 19.97 -17.09 18.29
C LEU A 418 19.49 -17.32 16.86
N LEU A 419 20.19 -18.20 16.14
CA LEU A 419 19.77 -18.74 14.85
C LEU A 419 18.99 -20.02 15.11
N SER A 420 17.82 -20.14 14.48
CA SER A 420 17.01 -21.36 14.48
C SER A 420 16.73 -21.76 13.04
N ASN A 421 17.18 -22.95 12.65
CA ASN A 421 16.92 -23.52 11.32
C ASN A 421 15.68 -24.41 11.38
N GLY A 422 14.59 -23.98 10.76
CA GLY A 422 13.38 -24.79 10.58
C GLY A 422 13.31 -25.51 9.24
N GLY A 423 14.27 -25.25 8.33
CA GLY A 423 14.34 -25.83 7.00
C GLY A 423 15.47 -26.83 6.84
N VAL A 424 15.88 -27.07 5.59
CA VAL A 424 16.98 -27.98 5.24
C VAL A 424 18.29 -27.62 5.95
N ALA A 425 19.14 -28.62 6.20
CA ALA A 425 20.42 -28.41 6.89
C ALA A 425 21.29 -27.38 6.15
N LEU A 426 21.81 -26.40 6.88
CA LEU A 426 22.69 -25.37 6.32
C LEU A 426 24.14 -25.77 6.53
N THR A 427 24.93 -25.78 5.47
CA THR A 427 26.38 -25.98 5.49
C THR A 427 27.10 -24.72 5.02
N ASP A 428 28.40 -24.65 5.29
CA ASP A 428 29.27 -23.53 4.89
C ASP A 428 28.73 -22.17 5.31
N LEU A 429 28.17 -22.11 6.53
CA LEU A 429 27.71 -20.87 7.13
C LEU A 429 28.89 -19.94 7.39
N SER A 430 28.77 -18.73 6.88
CA SER A 430 29.70 -17.63 7.06
C SER A 430 28.98 -16.41 7.63
N TYR A 431 29.71 -15.62 8.40
CA TYR A 431 29.19 -14.47 9.13
C TYR A 431 30.09 -13.27 8.85
N SER A 432 29.55 -12.17 8.34
CA SER A 432 30.34 -10.98 7.99
C SER A 432 29.55 -9.70 8.15
N GLY A 433 30.21 -8.57 8.38
CA GLY A 433 29.59 -7.26 8.30
C GLY A 433 29.47 -6.81 6.84
N GLY A 434 28.30 -6.27 6.47
CA GLY A 434 28.07 -5.59 5.20
C GLY A 434 27.65 -4.14 5.42
N VAL A 435 28.08 -3.25 4.54
CA VAL A 435 27.63 -1.85 4.47
C VAL A 435 27.15 -1.58 3.04
N ASP A 436 26.02 -0.91 2.91
CA ASP A 436 25.54 -0.45 1.61
C ASP A 436 26.13 0.94 1.35
N ASN A 437 27.21 1.00 0.57
CA ASN A 437 27.78 2.27 0.17
C ASN A 437 26.90 2.88 -0.91
N ALA A 438 26.07 3.84 -0.51
CA ALA A 438 25.19 4.56 -1.41
C ALA A 438 25.97 5.66 -2.15
N THR A 439 25.84 5.68 -3.48
CA THR A 439 26.26 6.77 -4.34
C THR A 439 25.01 7.37 -4.98
N SER A 440 24.75 8.65 -4.70
CA SER A 440 23.60 9.36 -5.23
C SER A 440 24.05 10.36 -6.29
N VAL A 441 23.37 10.34 -7.44
CA VAL A 441 23.55 11.32 -8.51
C VAL A 441 22.21 11.99 -8.76
N MET A 442 22.18 13.32 -8.70
CA MET A 442 21.02 14.10 -9.09
C MET A 442 21.10 14.45 -10.57
N VAL A 443 19.98 14.30 -11.26
CA VAL A 443 19.82 14.59 -12.68
C VAL A 443 18.63 15.51 -12.87
N GLN A 444 18.88 16.69 -13.41
CA GLN A 444 17.80 17.61 -13.74
C GLN A 444 17.33 17.40 -15.17
N GLY A 445 16.03 17.52 -15.40
CA GLY A 445 15.42 17.37 -16.72
C GLY A 445 14.19 18.26 -16.89
N SER A 446 13.66 18.29 -18.12
CA SER A 446 12.40 18.93 -18.43
C SER A 446 11.65 18.16 -19.51
N ILE A 447 10.34 18.05 -19.38
CA ILE A 447 9.52 17.22 -20.28
C ILE A 447 8.21 17.91 -20.66
N GLU A 448 7.80 17.72 -21.91
CA GLU A 448 6.52 18.20 -22.45
C GLU A 448 5.44 17.12 -22.34
N ASP A 449 4.18 17.56 -22.47
CA ASP A 449 3.01 16.69 -22.46
C ASP A 449 3.09 15.60 -23.55
N GLY A 450 2.83 14.35 -23.17
CA GLY A 450 2.89 13.17 -24.04
C GLY A 450 4.29 12.80 -24.54
N ARG A 451 5.36 13.44 -24.04
CA ARG A 451 6.75 13.10 -24.41
C ARG A 451 7.38 12.15 -23.40
N ILE A 452 8.48 11.52 -23.83
CA ILE A 452 9.31 10.66 -23.01
C ILE A 452 10.71 11.29 -22.96
N TRP A 453 11.23 11.46 -21.76
CA TRP A 453 12.62 11.79 -21.51
C TRP A 453 13.35 10.51 -21.11
N GLU A 454 14.45 10.21 -21.78
CA GLU A 454 15.18 8.96 -21.61
C GLU A 454 16.61 9.22 -21.16
N ARG A 455 17.11 8.42 -20.22
CA ARG A 455 18.51 8.44 -19.81
C ARG A 455 19.02 7.05 -19.47
N ALA A 456 20.15 6.69 -20.07
CA ALA A 456 20.86 5.49 -19.70
C ALA A 456 21.64 5.67 -18.40
N ILE A 457 21.60 4.65 -17.54
CA ILE A 457 22.38 4.54 -16.31
C ILE A 457 23.14 3.22 -16.33
N GLU A 458 24.46 3.29 -16.14
CA GLU A 458 25.30 2.09 -16.02
C GLU A 458 25.24 1.56 -14.58
N ILE A 459 24.86 0.30 -14.43
CA ILE A 459 24.80 -0.41 -13.15
C ILE A 459 26.02 -1.33 -13.02
N PRO A 460 26.96 -1.02 -12.10
CA PRO A 460 28.13 -1.87 -11.87
C PRO A 460 27.74 -3.25 -11.32
N ALA A 461 28.57 -4.25 -11.61
CA ALA A 461 28.49 -5.55 -10.94
C ALA A 461 28.64 -5.40 -9.42
N GLY A 462 27.76 -6.07 -8.66
CA GLY A 462 27.72 -6.00 -7.21
C GLY A 462 26.86 -4.85 -6.64
N THR A 463 26.11 -4.14 -7.49
CA THR A 463 25.06 -3.22 -7.01
C THR A 463 23.96 -4.03 -6.33
N SER A 464 23.66 -3.70 -5.06
CA SER A 464 22.65 -4.38 -4.26
C SER A 464 21.29 -3.73 -4.26
N ARG A 465 21.26 -2.42 -4.51
CA ARG A 465 20.02 -1.65 -4.60
C ARG A 465 20.22 -0.48 -5.55
N LEU A 466 19.22 -0.28 -6.38
CA LEU A 466 19.07 0.87 -7.25
C LEU A 466 17.76 1.56 -6.87
N ALA A 467 17.84 2.78 -6.36
CA ALA A 467 16.68 3.59 -6.02
C ALA A 467 16.64 4.83 -6.91
N LEU A 468 15.46 5.14 -7.43
CA LEU A 468 15.19 6.33 -8.22
C LEU A 468 14.10 7.15 -7.53
N GLN A 469 14.35 8.44 -7.37
CA GLN A 469 13.41 9.41 -6.84
C GLN A 469 13.24 10.54 -7.83
N LEU A 470 12.08 10.61 -8.47
CA LEU A 470 11.70 11.69 -9.35
C LEU A 470 10.86 12.69 -8.55
N THR A 471 11.17 13.98 -8.65
CA THR A 471 10.43 15.05 -7.97
C THR A 471 10.27 16.24 -8.91
N TRP A 472 9.16 16.96 -8.81
CA TRP A 472 8.94 18.16 -9.61
C TRP A 472 8.13 19.23 -8.84
N PRO A 473 8.30 20.51 -9.19
CA PRO A 473 7.55 21.59 -8.58
C PRO A 473 6.10 21.63 -9.09
N GLY A 474 5.15 21.77 -8.15
CA GLY A 474 3.72 21.93 -8.42
C GLY A 474 2.93 20.61 -8.36
N GLU A 475 1.64 20.68 -8.01
CA GLU A 475 0.76 19.51 -7.85
C GLU A 475 -0.12 19.22 -9.08
N TYR A 476 0.04 20.00 -10.16
CA TYR A 476 -0.88 19.98 -11.31
C TYR A 476 -0.38 19.22 -12.53
N SER A 477 0.91 18.87 -12.57
CA SER A 477 1.52 18.09 -13.64
C SER A 477 1.70 16.65 -13.17
N ASP A 478 1.44 15.67 -14.03
CA ASP A 478 1.58 14.24 -13.76
C ASP A 478 2.73 13.64 -14.59
N LEU A 479 3.76 13.14 -13.91
CA LEU A 479 4.93 12.53 -14.53
C LEU A 479 5.08 11.08 -14.05
N ASP A 480 5.20 10.14 -14.99
CA ASP A 480 5.43 8.73 -14.66
C ASP A 480 6.92 8.37 -14.75
N LEU A 481 7.35 7.43 -13.92
CA LEU A 481 8.70 6.89 -13.92
C LEU A 481 8.71 5.41 -14.31
N LYS A 482 9.49 5.06 -15.33
CA LYS A 482 9.70 3.67 -15.79
C LYS A 482 11.19 3.38 -15.87
N LEU A 483 11.56 2.17 -15.51
CA LEU A 483 12.94 1.70 -15.53
C LEU A 483 13.02 0.41 -16.33
N TYR A 484 13.93 0.35 -17.30
CA TYR A 484 14.17 -0.81 -18.17
C TYR A 484 15.55 -1.39 -17.91
N ASP A 485 15.62 -2.72 -17.90
CA ASP A 485 16.86 -3.47 -17.69
C ASP A 485 17.72 -3.57 -18.97
N PRO A 486 18.91 -4.20 -18.93
CA PRO A 486 19.78 -4.34 -20.10
C PRO A 486 19.20 -5.18 -21.24
N SER A 487 18.21 -6.02 -20.97
CA SER A 487 17.46 -6.80 -21.98
C SER A 487 16.35 -5.98 -22.64
N SER A 488 16.18 -4.70 -22.22
CA SER A 488 15.08 -3.80 -22.61
C SER A 488 13.72 -4.21 -22.04
N ASP A 489 13.70 -5.09 -21.04
CA ASP A 489 12.48 -5.42 -20.32
C ASP A 489 12.19 -4.34 -19.27
N LEU A 490 10.92 -3.97 -19.10
CA LEU A 490 10.53 -3.02 -18.07
C LEU A 490 10.82 -3.65 -16.70
N ALA A 491 11.80 -3.18 -15.95
CA ALA A 491 12.15 -3.73 -14.64
C ALA A 491 11.18 -3.28 -13.55
N ALA A 492 10.86 -1.99 -13.51
CA ALA A 492 9.97 -1.41 -12.50
C ALA A 492 9.32 -0.12 -13.01
N LYS A 493 8.23 0.31 -12.36
CA LYS A 493 7.53 1.56 -12.66
C LYS A 493 6.87 2.15 -11.43
N SER A 494 6.68 3.46 -11.44
CA SER A 494 5.91 4.22 -10.46
C SER A 494 5.08 5.26 -11.23
N GLU A 495 3.76 5.20 -11.04
CA GLU A 495 2.75 5.94 -11.81
C GLU A 495 1.71 6.48 -10.80
N GLY A 496 1.79 7.75 -10.40
CA GLY A 496 0.96 8.33 -9.36
C GLY A 496 0.71 9.84 -9.51
N PHE A 497 -0.44 10.29 -9.05
CA PHE A 497 -0.87 11.70 -9.18
C PHE A 497 -0.19 12.68 -8.19
N LYS A 498 0.95 12.32 -7.60
CA LYS A 498 1.69 13.16 -6.65
C LYS A 498 2.83 13.85 -7.36
N ASN A 499 3.38 14.91 -6.78
CA ASN A 499 4.54 15.62 -7.35
C ASN A 499 5.89 14.88 -7.15
N SER A 500 5.84 13.54 -7.01
CA SER A 500 7.01 12.67 -6.84
C SER A 500 6.72 11.22 -7.21
N GLU A 501 7.69 10.56 -7.82
CA GLU A 501 7.68 9.10 -8.05
C GLU A 501 8.91 8.45 -7.42
N ASN A 502 8.74 7.27 -6.81
CA ASN A 502 9.82 6.52 -6.18
C ASN A 502 9.83 5.09 -6.68
N LEU A 503 11.01 4.58 -7.00
CA LEU A 503 11.18 3.23 -7.53
C LEU A 503 12.44 2.61 -6.93
N GLU A 504 12.35 1.33 -6.55
CA GLU A 504 13.48 0.58 -6.05
C GLU A 504 13.60 -0.78 -6.74
N VAL A 505 14.82 -1.16 -7.08
CA VAL A 505 15.19 -2.48 -7.59
C VAL A 505 16.30 -3.03 -6.71
N PHE A 506 16.11 -4.24 -6.19
CA PHE A 506 17.11 -4.97 -5.40
C PHE A 506 17.90 -5.91 -6.31
N ASP A 507 19.19 -6.06 -6.03
CA ASP A 507 20.15 -6.90 -6.76
C ASP A 507 20.03 -6.79 -8.30
N PRO A 508 20.05 -5.56 -8.88
CA PRO A 508 19.89 -5.38 -10.32
C PRO A 508 21.03 -6.03 -11.12
N ASN A 509 20.66 -6.69 -12.22
CA ASN A 509 21.64 -7.24 -13.17
C ASN A 509 22.62 -6.14 -13.64
N PRO A 510 23.92 -6.41 -13.69
CA PRO A 510 24.90 -5.44 -14.16
C PRO A 510 24.68 -5.10 -15.63
N GLY A 511 24.94 -3.85 -16.00
CA GLY A 511 24.87 -3.39 -17.38
C GLY A 511 24.14 -2.06 -17.54
N ARG A 512 23.75 -1.78 -18.78
CA ARG A 512 23.14 -0.51 -19.18
C ARG A 512 21.63 -0.56 -19.00
N TRP A 513 21.13 0.13 -17.98
CA TRP A 513 19.69 0.30 -17.74
C TRP A 513 19.22 1.62 -18.36
N VAL A 514 17.92 1.73 -18.65
CA VAL A 514 17.33 2.93 -19.24
C VAL A 514 16.18 3.43 -18.38
N VAL A 515 16.25 4.70 -17.98
CA VAL A 515 15.21 5.39 -17.23
C VAL A 515 14.34 6.18 -18.20
N HIS A 516 13.04 6.01 -18.13
CA HIS A 516 12.04 6.78 -18.87
C HIS A 516 11.23 7.61 -17.87
N VAL A 517 11.22 8.92 -18.07
CA VAL A 517 10.26 9.84 -17.43
C VAL A 517 9.22 10.18 -18.49
N LEU A 518 7.93 10.02 -18.21
CA LEU A 518 6.85 10.29 -19.16
C LEU A 518 6.02 11.49 -18.66
N GLY A 519 5.75 12.45 -19.54
CA GLY A 519 4.82 13.54 -19.23
C GLY A 519 3.39 13.10 -19.50
N TYR A 520 2.68 12.60 -18.49
CA TYR A 520 1.32 12.05 -18.65
C TYR A 520 0.25 13.13 -18.78
N ASP A 521 0.27 14.14 -17.90
CA ASP A 521 -0.58 15.34 -17.96
C ASP A 521 0.27 16.56 -17.57
N VAL A 522 0.98 17.16 -18.52
CA VAL A 522 1.80 18.36 -18.27
C VAL A 522 1.01 19.62 -18.61
N ARG A 523 0.49 20.30 -17.58
CA ARG A 523 -0.42 21.44 -17.76
C ARG A 523 0.31 22.76 -18.02
N GLY A 524 -0.27 23.58 -18.90
CA GLY A 524 0.14 24.99 -19.07
C GLY A 524 1.03 25.30 -20.29
N GLY A 525 1.20 24.35 -21.22
CA GLY A 525 1.88 24.59 -22.50
C GLY A 525 3.38 24.93 -22.39
N ARG A 526 4.00 24.63 -21.24
CA ARG A 526 5.43 24.75 -21.00
C ARG A 526 5.97 23.41 -20.48
N PRO A 527 7.24 23.06 -20.79
CA PRO A 527 7.85 21.85 -20.24
C PRO A 527 7.90 21.87 -18.71
N GLN A 528 7.52 20.77 -18.07
CA GLN A 528 7.66 20.57 -16.63
C GLN A 528 9.12 20.20 -16.31
N THR A 529 9.79 20.98 -15.47
CA THR A 529 11.12 20.62 -14.95
C THR A 529 10.99 19.59 -13.84
N PHE A 530 11.96 18.71 -13.71
CA PHE A 530 12.03 17.70 -12.65
C PHE A 530 13.47 17.45 -12.21
N ASP A 531 13.61 16.93 -10.99
CA ASP A 531 14.83 16.42 -10.41
C ASP A 531 14.70 14.90 -10.21
N LEU A 532 15.60 14.14 -10.84
CA LEU A 532 15.71 12.69 -10.72
C LEU A 532 16.97 12.34 -9.90
N GLY A 533 16.76 11.92 -8.66
CA GLY A 533 17.78 11.27 -7.85
C GLY A 533 17.95 9.82 -8.25
N VAL A 534 19.19 9.40 -8.52
CA VAL A 534 19.56 8.01 -8.77
C VAL A 534 20.55 7.60 -7.69
N THR A 535 20.11 6.75 -6.76
CA THR A 535 20.92 6.21 -5.68
C THR A 535 21.27 4.77 -5.98
N ARG A 536 22.56 4.46 -5.94
CA ARG A 536 23.09 3.12 -6.14
C ARG A 536 23.81 2.69 -4.88
N SER A 537 23.39 1.58 -4.32
CA SER A 537 24.09 0.95 -3.20
C SER A 537 24.92 -0.21 -3.71
N ILE A 538 26.19 -0.25 -3.33
CA ILE A 538 27.07 -1.40 -3.54
C ILE A 538 27.34 -2.02 -2.18
N ARG A 539 27.18 -3.35 -2.09
CA ARG A 539 27.57 -4.10 -0.89
C ARG A 539 29.08 -4.09 -0.76
N GLY A 540 29.57 -3.43 0.29
CA GLY A 540 30.97 -3.48 0.71
C GLY A 540 31.14 -4.29 1.99
N PRO A 541 32.32 -4.88 2.24
CA PRO A 541 32.62 -5.44 3.54
C PRO A 541 32.63 -4.30 4.58
N TRP A 542 31.99 -4.52 5.72
CA TRP A 542 32.02 -3.58 6.83
C TRP A 542 33.04 -4.05 7.88
N PRO A 543 34.28 -3.51 7.86
CA PRO A 543 35.37 -4.02 8.70
C PRO A 543 35.15 -3.81 10.19
N TRP A 544 34.10 -3.09 10.59
CA TRP A 544 33.80 -2.82 11.99
C TRP A 544 33.20 -4.04 12.68
N ILE A 545 32.58 -4.96 11.93
CA ILE A 545 31.86 -6.10 12.50
C ILE A 545 32.69 -7.38 12.30
N ASN A 546 32.88 -8.10 13.39
CA ASN A 546 33.39 -9.45 13.41
C ASN A 546 32.38 -10.38 14.07
N ALA A 547 32.08 -11.51 13.44
CA ALA A 547 31.06 -12.45 13.89
C ALA A 547 31.58 -13.88 13.84
N THR A 548 31.18 -14.67 14.83
CA THR A 548 31.55 -16.07 14.98
C THR A 548 30.32 -16.91 15.28
N GLY A 549 30.25 -18.10 14.67
CA GLY A 549 29.13 -19.01 14.78
C GLY A 549 29.49 -20.39 14.25
N PRO A 550 28.57 -21.36 14.30
CA PRO A 550 28.82 -22.69 13.73
C PRO A 550 28.93 -22.61 12.19
N SER A 551 29.77 -23.45 11.59
CA SER A 551 29.90 -23.57 10.13
C SER A 551 28.77 -24.39 9.49
N SER A 552 27.98 -25.09 10.29
CA SER A 552 26.76 -25.78 9.85
C SER A 552 25.67 -25.72 10.92
N LEU A 553 24.42 -25.68 10.47
CA LEU A 553 23.25 -25.70 11.35
C LEU A 553 22.26 -26.76 10.84
N PRO A 554 22.21 -27.94 11.48
CA PRO A 554 21.30 -29.00 11.07
C PRO A 554 19.84 -28.56 11.11
N ALA A 555 19.02 -29.24 10.35
CA ALA A 555 17.59 -28.98 10.32
C ALA A 555 16.95 -29.17 11.70
N GLY A 556 16.04 -28.26 12.08
CA GLY A 556 15.36 -28.25 13.38
C GLY A 556 16.22 -27.79 14.56
N GLN A 557 17.52 -27.48 14.36
CA GLN A 557 18.43 -27.08 15.43
C GLN A 557 18.53 -25.56 15.57
N SER A 558 19.02 -25.13 16.73
CA SER A 558 19.33 -23.73 17.00
C SER A 558 20.76 -23.56 17.54
N ALA A 559 21.39 -22.45 17.20
CA ALA A 559 22.74 -22.13 17.66
C ALA A 559 22.89 -20.62 17.90
N TRP A 560 23.80 -20.27 18.81
CA TRP A 560 24.16 -18.88 19.06
C TRP A 560 25.28 -18.43 18.12
N ILE A 561 25.14 -17.21 17.62
CA ILE A 561 26.23 -16.46 17.00
C ILE A 561 26.64 -15.32 17.94
N ASN A 562 27.94 -15.07 18.02
CA ASN A 562 28.50 -13.96 18.80
C ASN A 562 29.11 -12.95 17.85
N VAL A 563 28.77 -11.68 18.06
CA VAL A 563 29.12 -10.58 17.19
C VAL A 563 29.79 -9.50 18.01
N SER A 564 30.82 -8.89 17.47
CA SER A 564 31.51 -7.74 18.03
C SER A 564 31.62 -6.65 16.96
N MET A 565 31.37 -5.41 17.35
CA MET A 565 31.48 -4.23 16.51
C MET A 565 32.49 -3.27 17.12
N GLN A 566 33.51 -2.87 16.36
CA GLN A 566 34.51 -1.89 16.76
C GLN A 566 34.42 -0.65 15.88
N VAL A 567 34.00 0.47 16.47
CA VAL A 567 33.94 1.75 15.75
C VAL A 567 35.36 2.34 15.65
N PRO A 568 35.82 2.78 14.47
CA PRO A 568 37.13 3.42 14.32
C PRO A 568 37.26 4.69 15.15
N ARG A 569 38.47 4.99 15.64
CA ARG A 569 38.77 6.24 16.37
C ARG A 569 38.87 7.47 15.46
N SER A 570 39.04 7.29 14.16
CA SER A 570 39.26 8.35 13.17
C SER A 570 38.78 7.91 11.78
N GLY A 571 38.22 8.83 10.98
CA GLY A 571 37.76 8.58 9.61
C GLY A 571 36.49 9.35 9.27
N SER A 572 36.00 9.25 8.02
CA SER A 572 34.64 9.70 7.67
C SER A 572 33.64 8.76 8.36
N LEU A 573 32.96 9.27 9.38
CA LEU A 573 31.99 8.54 10.18
C LEU A 573 30.54 8.87 9.78
N GLN A 574 30.34 9.69 8.74
CA GLN A 574 29.02 10.04 8.22
C GLN A 574 28.42 8.88 7.42
N ASP A 575 27.12 8.63 7.63
CA ASP A 575 26.25 7.70 6.89
C ASP A 575 26.66 6.21 6.85
N VAL A 576 27.22 5.67 7.93
CA VAL A 576 27.52 4.23 8.00
C VAL A 576 26.30 3.46 8.50
N GLN A 577 25.43 3.04 7.59
CA GLN A 577 24.35 2.08 7.86
C GLN A 577 24.69 0.73 7.24
N GLY A 578 24.60 -0.34 8.03
CA GLY A 578 24.97 -1.67 7.57
C GLY A 578 24.24 -2.78 8.32
N TYR A 579 24.68 -4.00 8.08
CA TYR A 579 24.02 -5.20 8.56
C TYR A 579 25.04 -6.30 8.86
N LEU A 580 24.65 -7.26 9.69
CA LEU A 580 25.33 -8.54 9.81
C LEU A 580 24.76 -9.50 8.75
N GLU A 581 25.61 -10.00 7.88
CA GLU A 581 25.27 -11.01 6.88
C GLU A 581 25.59 -12.42 7.40
N ILE A 582 24.60 -13.30 7.32
CA ILE A 582 24.71 -14.74 7.51
C ILE A 582 24.52 -15.38 6.14
N ARG A 583 25.54 -16.04 5.61
CA ARG A 583 25.52 -16.60 4.26
C ARG A 583 25.77 -18.11 4.30
N SER A 584 25.01 -18.84 3.51
CA SER A 584 25.22 -20.24 3.14
C SER A 584 25.20 -20.35 1.60
N PRO A 585 25.56 -21.51 1.01
CA PRO A 585 25.46 -21.71 -0.44
C PRO A 585 24.05 -21.53 -1.00
N VAL A 586 23.02 -21.75 -0.19
CA VAL A 586 21.60 -21.76 -0.62
C VAL A 586 20.81 -20.52 -0.18
N GLN A 587 21.32 -19.70 0.74
CA GLN A 587 20.62 -18.49 1.20
C GLN A 587 21.53 -17.48 1.89
N THR A 588 21.11 -16.21 1.87
CA THR A 588 21.72 -15.10 2.60
C THR A 588 20.67 -14.43 3.51
N HIS A 589 21.03 -14.13 4.76
CA HIS A 589 20.18 -13.45 5.72
C HIS A 589 20.91 -12.25 6.31
N GLN A 590 20.22 -11.11 6.42
CA GLN A 590 20.81 -9.87 6.90
C GLN A 590 20.09 -9.39 8.17
N ILE A 591 20.87 -9.06 9.20
CA ILE A 591 20.39 -8.46 10.44
C ILE A 591 20.80 -6.99 10.43
N PRO A 592 19.87 -6.03 10.36
CA PRO A 592 20.20 -4.61 10.34
C PRO A 592 20.86 -4.19 11.66
N VAL A 593 21.92 -3.37 11.56
CA VAL A 593 22.63 -2.79 12.71
C VAL A 593 22.30 -1.30 12.78
N LEU A 594 21.71 -0.88 13.90
CA LEU A 594 21.20 0.47 14.13
C LEU A 594 22.01 1.12 15.25
N PHE A 595 22.64 2.25 14.95
CA PHE A 595 23.44 3.01 15.92
C PHE A 595 23.60 4.46 15.46
N THR A 596 23.97 5.33 16.40
CA THR A 596 24.39 6.71 16.13
C THR A 596 25.81 6.90 16.63
N ILE A 597 26.65 7.58 15.87
CA ILE A 597 28.01 7.91 16.33
C ILE A 597 27.89 9.15 17.21
N ALA A 598 28.11 8.96 18.51
CA ALA A 598 27.85 9.97 19.52
C ALA A 598 28.66 11.24 19.29
N GLY A 599 29.90 11.14 18.79
CA GLY A 599 30.80 12.28 18.55
C GLY A 599 31.28 13.00 19.82
N ALA A 600 30.48 13.00 20.90
CA ALA A 600 30.76 13.58 22.20
C ALA A 600 30.00 12.85 23.33
N GLN A 601 30.43 13.06 24.57
CA GLN A 601 29.74 12.57 25.78
C GLN A 601 29.71 13.65 26.86
N ILE A 602 28.66 13.67 27.69
CA ILE A 602 28.64 14.47 28.93
C ILE A 602 29.47 13.74 29.98
N GLU A 603 30.50 14.38 30.53
CA GLU A 603 31.35 13.83 31.59
C GLU A 603 30.87 14.21 32.99
N GLY A 604 30.11 15.30 33.10
CA GLY A 604 29.57 15.76 34.37
C GLY A 604 29.04 17.19 34.31
N ILE A 605 28.64 17.71 35.46
CA ILE A 605 28.10 19.06 35.59
C ILE A 605 28.92 19.80 36.64
N ASN A 606 29.38 20.99 36.30
CA ASN A 606 30.11 21.88 37.17
C ASN A 606 29.15 22.50 38.21
N PRO A 607 29.62 22.79 39.44
CA PRO A 607 28.80 23.44 40.44
C PRO A 607 28.13 24.73 39.91
N PRO A 608 26.85 24.97 40.24
CA PRO A 608 26.16 26.15 39.75
C PRO A 608 26.82 27.42 40.29
N THR A 609 27.04 28.39 39.41
CA THR A 609 27.47 29.73 39.80
C THR A 609 26.24 30.63 39.96
N MET A 610 26.21 31.36 41.06
CA MET A 610 25.09 32.22 41.45
C MET A 610 25.50 33.68 41.27
N GLN A 611 24.68 34.48 40.59
CA GLN A 611 24.98 35.88 40.32
C GLN A 611 23.90 36.77 40.94
N ASP A 612 24.34 37.67 41.81
CA ASP A 612 23.60 38.84 42.27
C ASP A 612 24.23 40.06 41.58
N LEU A 613 23.57 40.54 40.53
CA LEU A 613 24.01 41.65 39.70
C LEU A 613 23.62 43.01 40.32
N GLY A 614 22.60 43.02 41.17
CA GLY A 614 22.10 44.21 41.87
C GLY A 614 22.83 44.53 43.19
N GLY A 615 23.51 43.54 43.77
CA GLY A 615 24.13 43.62 45.10
C GLY A 615 23.11 43.75 46.24
N ASP A 616 21.86 43.37 46.02
CA ASP A 616 20.76 43.49 46.98
C ASP A 616 20.52 42.21 47.79
N GLY A 617 21.35 41.18 47.58
CA GLY A 617 21.29 39.91 48.26
C GLY A 617 20.31 38.91 47.65
N LEU A 618 19.64 39.26 46.54
CA LEU A 618 18.78 38.38 45.78
C LEU A 618 19.49 37.89 44.50
N LEU A 619 19.19 36.67 44.09
CA LEU A 619 19.86 36.04 42.95
C LEU A 619 19.17 36.42 41.62
N ASP A 620 19.93 37.01 40.70
CA ASP A 620 19.47 37.38 39.36
C ASP A 620 19.60 36.23 38.35
N ARG A 621 20.57 35.33 38.55
CA ARG A 621 20.88 34.26 37.58
C ARG A 621 21.60 33.09 38.22
N ILE A 622 21.33 31.89 37.70
CA ILE A 622 22.11 30.68 37.92
C ILE A 622 22.73 30.23 36.58
N GLN A 623 24.02 29.91 36.61
CA GLN A 623 24.77 29.33 35.49
C GLN A 623 25.29 27.95 35.86
N MET A 624 25.06 26.97 35.00
CA MET A 624 25.47 25.58 35.19
C MET A 624 26.27 25.11 33.99
N GLY A 625 27.56 24.85 34.19
CA GLY A 625 28.44 24.36 33.14
C GLY A 625 28.31 22.84 32.97
N VAL A 626 27.92 22.36 31.79
CA VAL A 626 27.89 20.94 31.45
C VAL A 626 29.20 20.57 30.78
N SER A 627 30.02 19.74 31.42
CA SER A 627 31.29 19.28 30.89
C SER A 627 31.05 18.22 29.82
N VAL A 628 31.46 18.50 28.59
CA VAL A 628 31.28 17.65 27.41
C VAL A 628 32.63 17.36 26.79
N ASN A 629 32.91 16.09 26.55
CA ASN A 629 34.11 15.65 25.84
C ASN A 629 33.75 15.26 24.40
N ALA A 630 34.09 16.14 23.46
CA ALA A 630 33.86 15.92 22.04
C ALA A 630 35.07 15.23 21.38
N VAL A 631 34.85 14.00 20.90
CA VAL A 631 35.82 13.22 20.12
C VAL A 631 35.85 13.69 18.66
N LEU A 632 34.72 14.19 18.15
CA LEU A 632 34.61 14.81 16.83
C LEU A 632 34.35 16.32 16.96
N PRO A 633 35.03 17.18 16.18
CA PRO A 633 34.75 18.60 16.20
C PRO A 633 33.36 18.91 15.63
N GLY A 634 32.57 19.71 16.32
CA GLY A 634 31.21 20.04 15.90
C GLY A 634 30.48 20.96 16.87
N SER A 635 29.30 21.43 16.48
CA SER A 635 28.38 22.17 17.34
C SER A 635 27.45 21.22 18.08
N TYR A 636 27.61 21.12 19.39
CA TYR A 636 26.82 20.23 20.24
C TYR A 636 25.82 21.04 21.06
N ARG A 637 24.61 20.52 21.19
CA ARG A 637 23.52 21.16 21.96
C ARG A 637 23.18 20.32 23.17
N VAL A 638 23.07 20.95 24.34
CA VAL A 638 22.55 20.32 25.56
C VAL A 638 21.22 20.94 25.92
N GLU A 639 20.26 20.10 26.28
CA GLU A 639 18.93 20.49 26.75
C GLU A 639 18.58 19.82 28.07
N GLY A 640 17.73 20.43 28.89
CA GLY A 640 17.23 19.81 30.11
C GLY A 640 16.25 20.71 30.87
N GLY A 641 15.52 20.13 31.81
CA GLY A 641 14.55 20.86 32.63
C GLY A 641 15.13 21.27 33.98
N LEU A 642 14.94 22.53 34.39
CA LEU A 642 15.05 22.95 35.78
C LEU A 642 13.71 22.72 36.48
N LEU A 643 13.70 21.97 37.56
CA LEU A 643 12.52 21.50 38.27
C LEU A 643 12.47 22.06 39.70
N ASP A 644 11.27 22.21 40.25
CA ASP A 644 11.06 22.56 41.66
C ASP A 644 11.06 21.32 42.58
N CYS A 645 10.87 21.51 43.89
CA CYS A 645 10.89 20.41 44.87
C CYS A 645 9.77 19.35 44.67
N ARG A 646 8.77 19.63 43.82
CA ARG A 646 7.67 18.71 43.47
C ARG A 646 7.88 18.07 42.09
N GLY A 647 8.99 18.36 41.41
CA GLY A 647 9.26 17.90 40.05
C GLY A 647 8.54 18.70 38.97
N SER A 648 7.96 19.87 39.29
CA SER A 648 7.29 20.72 38.29
C SER A 648 8.33 21.51 37.50
N LEU A 649 8.15 21.60 36.17
CA LEU A 649 9.06 22.34 35.30
C LEU A 649 9.02 23.84 35.61
N VAL A 650 10.15 24.39 36.04
CA VAL A 650 10.38 25.82 36.26
C VAL A 650 10.79 26.50 34.95
N LYS A 651 11.77 25.90 34.26
CA LYS A 651 12.31 26.39 32.98
C LYS A 651 12.94 25.27 32.16
N TRP A 652 12.72 25.27 30.84
CA TRP A 652 13.50 24.47 29.90
C TRP A 652 14.81 25.20 29.55
N LEU A 653 15.93 24.51 29.72
CA LEU A 653 17.27 25.01 29.45
C LEU A 653 17.77 24.39 28.15
N SER A 654 18.37 25.20 27.29
CA SER A 654 18.99 24.73 26.05
C SER A 654 20.13 25.67 25.68
N ASN A 655 21.30 25.12 25.36
CA ASN A 655 22.39 25.89 24.78
C ASN A 655 23.23 25.03 23.83
N THR A 656 23.90 25.68 22.87
CA THR A 656 24.77 25.05 21.88
C THR A 656 26.16 25.66 21.94
N SER A 657 27.20 24.84 21.84
CA SER A 657 28.57 25.32 21.72
C SER A 657 29.37 24.46 20.76
N SER A 658 30.31 25.09 20.04
CA SER A 658 31.24 24.39 19.17
C SER A 658 32.40 23.84 19.99
N LEU A 659 32.57 22.53 19.96
CA LEU A 659 33.59 21.80 20.70
C LEU A 659 34.49 21.05 19.73
N SER A 660 35.79 21.01 20.00
CA SER A 660 36.79 20.22 19.26
C SER A 660 37.58 19.28 20.18
N GLY A 661 37.03 19.00 21.36
CA GLY A 661 37.68 18.31 22.48
C GLY A 661 36.82 18.44 23.75
N ALA A 662 37.45 18.26 24.92
CA ALA A 662 36.83 18.59 26.20
C ALA A 662 36.51 20.08 26.29
N GLY A 663 35.28 20.42 26.64
CA GLY A 663 34.82 21.78 26.87
C GLY A 663 33.54 21.82 27.71
N THR A 664 32.97 23.00 27.87
CA THR A 664 31.80 23.22 28.75
C THR A 664 30.70 23.94 27.98
N ILE A 665 29.47 23.44 28.08
CA ILE A 665 28.26 24.08 27.55
C ILE A 665 27.50 24.67 28.74
N GLU A 666 27.36 25.99 28.78
CA GLU A 666 26.73 26.70 29.89
C GLU A 666 25.20 26.72 29.73
N LEU A 667 24.46 26.31 30.77
CA LEU A 667 23.01 26.43 30.85
C LEU A 667 22.64 27.57 31.82
N ASP A 668 21.82 28.50 31.35
CA ASP A 668 21.45 29.73 32.08
C ASP A 668 19.97 29.73 32.52
N ALA A 669 19.73 29.93 33.82
CA ALA A 669 18.40 30.14 34.39
C ALA A 669 18.29 31.54 35.03
N GLY A 670 17.25 32.30 34.67
CA GLY A 670 17.02 33.65 35.19
C GLY A 670 16.28 33.63 36.53
N GLY A 671 16.73 34.43 37.49
CA GLY A 671 16.16 34.52 38.83
C GLY A 671 14.69 34.93 38.85
N LYS A 672 14.28 35.87 37.98
CA LYS A 672 12.87 36.29 37.85
C LYS A 672 11.94 35.16 37.44
N GLU A 673 12.39 34.30 36.52
CA GLU A 673 11.62 33.15 36.04
C GLU A 673 11.50 32.08 37.14
N ILE A 674 12.59 31.86 37.88
CA ILE A 674 12.61 30.94 39.02
C ILE A 674 11.66 31.43 40.11
N TRP A 675 11.76 32.70 40.51
CA TRP A 675 10.89 33.30 41.53
C TRP A 675 9.41 33.14 41.18
N ARG A 676 9.06 33.31 39.90
CA ARG A 676 7.68 33.27 39.41
C ARG A 676 7.14 31.85 39.27
N ASN A 677 7.93 30.94 38.68
CA ASN A 677 7.43 29.64 38.24
C ASN A 677 7.66 28.52 39.27
N ALA A 678 8.66 28.63 40.14
CA ALA A 678 8.96 27.59 41.11
C ALA A 678 8.04 27.69 42.33
N ALA A 679 7.33 26.61 42.67
CA ALA A 679 6.45 26.60 43.83
C ALA A 679 7.20 26.42 45.16
N CYS A 680 8.37 25.76 45.12
CA CYS A 680 9.18 25.44 46.30
C CYS A 680 10.64 25.12 45.93
N GLY A 681 11.54 25.24 46.91
CA GLY A 681 12.92 24.74 46.84
C GLY A 681 13.12 23.49 47.71
N PRO A 682 14.26 22.80 47.57
CA PRO A 682 15.37 23.09 46.64
C PRO A 682 14.99 22.83 45.18
N LEU A 683 15.73 23.44 44.25
CA LEU A 683 15.55 23.22 42.81
C LEU A 683 16.39 22.03 42.36
N HIS A 684 15.98 21.36 41.29
CA HIS A 684 16.66 20.20 40.74
C HIS A 684 16.90 20.36 39.25
N LEU A 685 18.11 20.05 38.78
CA LEU A 685 18.33 19.89 37.35
C LEU A 685 17.94 18.46 36.97
N GLY A 686 16.99 18.35 36.05
CA GLY A 686 16.50 17.08 35.54
C GLY A 686 17.48 16.40 34.59
N GLU A 687 16.98 15.39 33.86
CA GLU A 687 17.77 14.71 32.83
C GLU A 687 18.24 15.71 31.76
N LEU A 688 19.54 15.68 31.47
CA LEU A 688 20.14 16.41 30.36
C LEU A 688 20.18 15.53 29.12
N VAL A 689 19.95 16.13 27.96
CA VAL A 689 20.00 15.49 26.65
C VAL A 689 21.04 16.19 25.80
N LEU A 690 21.94 15.42 25.20
CA LEU A 690 22.98 15.89 24.28
C LEU A 690 22.56 15.60 22.83
N PHE A 691 22.74 16.57 21.95
CA PHE A 691 22.46 16.48 20.51
C PHE A 691 23.71 16.81 19.68
N ASN A 692 23.85 16.14 18.53
CA ASN A 692 24.94 16.34 17.58
C ASN A 692 24.67 17.56 16.66
N PRO A 693 25.62 17.94 15.78
CA PRO A 693 25.45 19.07 14.86
C PRO A 693 24.28 18.92 13.87
N ASP A 694 23.92 17.68 13.54
CA ASP A 694 22.80 17.33 12.65
C ASP A 694 21.43 17.37 13.39
N GLY A 695 21.44 17.63 14.69
CA GLY A 695 20.26 17.70 15.55
C GLY A 695 19.77 16.34 16.06
N GLU A 696 20.53 15.27 15.83
CA GLU A 696 20.20 13.93 16.31
C GLU A 696 20.54 13.76 17.79
N PHE A 697 19.74 12.94 18.46
CA PHE A 697 19.93 12.56 19.85
C PHE A 697 21.21 11.73 20.02
N ILE A 698 22.14 12.20 20.85
CA ILE A 698 23.36 11.47 21.23
C ILE A 698 23.15 10.68 22.52
N GLY A 699 22.59 11.29 23.56
CA GLY A 699 22.55 10.63 24.87
C GLY A 699 21.88 11.42 25.96
N ARG A 700 21.60 10.72 27.07
CA ARG A 700 21.01 11.28 28.30
C ARG A 700 22.03 11.23 29.42
N PHE A 701 22.01 12.26 30.27
CA PHE A 701 22.80 12.33 31.49
C PHE A 701 21.88 12.68 32.64
N GLN A 702 21.81 11.80 33.65
CA GLN A 702 21.09 12.09 34.88
C GLN A 702 21.93 13.06 35.71
N ALA A 703 21.48 14.30 35.78
CA ALA A 703 22.26 15.39 36.35
C ALA A 703 22.53 15.25 37.85
N ASP A 704 21.68 14.51 38.58
CA ASP A 704 21.71 14.32 40.04
C ASP A 704 22.15 15.60 40.81
N MET A 705 21.70 16.77 40.33
CA MET A 705 22.14 18.07 40.84
C MET A 705 20.99 18.74 41.58
N THR A 706 21.21 18.99 42.86
CA THR A 706 20.31 19.77 43.72
C THR A 706 20.89 21.15 43.97
N ILE A 707 20.06 22.17 43.77
CA ILE A 707 20.38 23.57 43.99
C ILE A 707 19.60 24.01 45.23
N ASP A 708 20.30 24.14 46.36
CA ASP A 708 19.72 24.47 47.66
C ASP A 708 19.31 25.94 47.79
N ARG A 709 18.31 26.33 47.01
CA ARG A 709 17.70 27.67 46.98
C ARG A 709 16.19 27.57 46.88
N ALA A 710 15.51 28.42 47.63
CA ALA A 710 14.07 28.61 47.55
C ALA A 710 13.73 29.68 46.51
N PRO A 711 12.51 29.67 45.94
CA PRO A 711 12.07 30.69 44.99
C PRO A 711 12.23 32.12 45.52
N GLY A 712 12.05 32.32 46.83
CA GLY A 712 12.20 33.61 47.50
C GLY A 712 13.64 34.15 47.58
N ASP A 713 14.65 33.33 47.30
CA ASP A 713 16.06 33.76 47.26
C ASP A 713 16.42 34.45 45.93
N PHE A 714 15.51 34.45 44.96
CA PHE A 714 15.71 35.02 43.63
C PHE A 714 15.04 36.38 43.48
N GLN A 715 15.60 37.21 42.60
CA GLN A 715 15.12 38.56 42.34
C GLN A 715 13.70 38.51 41.73
N PRO A 716 12.67 39.07 42.41
CA PRO A 716 11.34 39.16 41.82
C PRO A 716 11.31 40.17 40.66
N PRO A 717 10.41 40.00 39.68
CA PRO A 717 10.18 41.02 38.67
C PRO A 717 9.56 42.29 39.29
N ALA A 718 9.94 43.47 38.80
CA ALA A 718 9.43 44.75 39.29
C ALA A 718 7.89 44.88 39.18
N ALA A 719 7.31 44.24 38.16
CA ALA A 719 5.88 44.04 37.97
C ALA A 719 5.66 42.80 37.09
N TYR A 720 4.52 42.12 37.24
CA TYR A 720 4.17 40.94 36.46
C TYR A 720 2.66 40.84 36.22
N PHE A 721 2.26 40.12 35.18
CA PHE A 721 0.86 39.80 34.93
C PHE A 721 0.42 38.63 35.81
N ASN A 722 -0.67 38.80 36.56
CA ASN A 722 -1.12 37.80 37.54
C ASN A 722 -2.09 36.75 36.96
N GLY A 723 -2.22 36.70 35.64
CA GLY A 723 -3.09 35.75 34.93
C GLY A 723 -4.59 36.07 34.98
N THR A 724 -5.01 37.17 35.60
CA THR A 724 -6.42 37.59 35.57
C THR A 724 -6.73 38.40 34.31
N PHE A 725 -7.73 37.95 33.54
CA PHE A 725 -8.19 38.62 32.34
C PHE A 725 -9.71 38.79 32.38
N VAL A 726 -10.17 40.01 32.15
CA VAL A 726 -11.61 40.35 32.17
C VAL A 726 -11.99 40.97 30.84
N ASN A 727 -12.98 40.39 30.16
CA ASN A 727 -13.55 41.01 28.97
C ASN A 727 -14.45 42.18 29.39
N LEU A 728 -14.08 43.40 28.95
CA LEU A 728 -14.79 44.64 29.22
C LEU A 728 -15.26 45.32 27.92
N SER A 729 -15.32 44.55 26.84
CA SER A 729 -15.73 45.04 25.52
C SER A 729 -17.14 45.63 25.56
N MET A 730 -17.34 46.75 24.85
CA MET A 730 -18.64 47.43 24.81
C MET A 730 -19.49 46.92 23.65
N GLU A 731 -20.71 46.48 23.97
CA GLU A 731 -21.73 46.08 23.00
C GLU A 731 -22.83 47.12 22.90
N SER A 732 -23.21 47.49 21.67
CA SER A 732 -24.36 48.35 21.40
C SER A 732 -25.24 47.69 20.34
N GLY A 733 -26.40 47.19 20.74
CA GLY A 733 -27.35 46.53 19.83
C GLY A 733 -26.89 45.17 19.30
N GLY A 734 -26.09 44.42 20.08
CA GLY A 734 -25.56 43.10 19.70
C GLY A 734 -24.32 43.14 18.80
N VAL A 735 -23.72 44.32 18.64
CA VAL A 735 -22.51 44.53 17.84
C VAL A 735 -21.43 45.17 18.70
N ILE A 736 -20.20 44.65 18.62
CA ILE A 736 -19.07 45.16 19.39
C ILE A 736 -18.52 46.43 18.72
N SER A 737 -18.52 47.54 19.47
CA SER A 737 -17.98 48.82 19.00
C SER A 737 -16.53 49.04 19.42
N ARG A 738 -16.07 48.37 20.49
CA ARG A 738 -14.69 48.46 21.01
C ARG A 738 -14.33 47.19 21.78
N VAL A 739 -13.14 46.63 21.48
CA VAL A 739 -12.60 45.49 22.23
C VAL A 739 -11.76 46.04 23.38
N VAL A 740 -12.16 45.70 24.61
CA VAL A 740 -11.44 46.10 25.83
C VAL A 740 -11.21 44.88 26.68
N VAL A 741 -9.94 44.63 27.03
CA VAL A 741 -9.54 43.52 27.90
C VAL A 741 -8.82 44.10 29.11
N GLY A 742 -9.34 43.85 30.31
CA GLY A 742 -8.65 44.15 31.55
C GLY A 742 -7.63 43.05 31.86
N ALA A 743 -6.34 43.37 31.83
CA ALA A 743 -5.26 42.48 32.23
C ALA A 743 -4.78 42.83 33.65
N GLY A 744 -4.78 41.86 34.56
CA GLY A 744 -4.30 42.05 35.93
C GLY A 744 -2.79 42.14 36.00
N VAL A 745 -2.28 43.20 36.64
CA VAL A 745 -0.85 43.47 36.83
C VAL A 745 -0.57 43.63 38.32
N SER A 746 0.36 42.84 38.85
CA SER A 746 0.87 42.97 40.21
C SER A 746 2.20 43.73 40.17
N VAL A 747 2.27 44.86 40.88
CA VAL A 747 3.41 45.78 40.86
C VAL A 747 4.11 45.76 42.22
N LEU A 748 5.39 45.40 42.22
CA LEU A 748 6.24 45.38 43.41
C LEU A 748 7.01 46.69 43.56
N ASP A 749 7.51 47.24 42.46
CA ASP A 749 8.17 48.54 42.42
C ASP A 749 7.27 49.58 41.78
N MET A 750 6.95 50.67 42.49
CA MET A 750 6.22 51.78 41.87
C MET A 750 7.04 52.41 40.73
N GLY A 751 6.36 52.79 39.64
CA GLY A 751 7.02 53.40 38.50
C GLY A 751 6.15 53.47 37.24
N SER A 752 6.78 53.97 36.18
CA SER A 752 6.17 54.08 34.85
C SER A 752 6.47 52.81 34.05
N TYR A 753 5.43 52.09 33.66
CA TYR A 753 5.51 50.81 32.95
C TYR A 753 4.88 50.93 31.57
N ARG A 754 5.59 50.54 30.53
CA ARG A 754 5.06 50.44 29.17
C ARG A 754 4.50 49.05 28.94
N VAL A 755 3.20 48.95 28.72
CA VAL A 755 2.47 47.72 28.42
C VAL A 755 2.17 47.68 26.93
N LYS A 756 2.51 46.57 26.27
CA LYS A 756 2.24 46.30 24.87
C LYS A 756 1.46 45.00 24.70
N ALA A 757 0.59 44.94 23.70
CA ALA A 757 -0.09 43.72 23.31
C ALA A 757 -0.55 43.78 21.84
N SER A 758 -0.63 42.64 21.19
CA SER A 758 -1.17 42.48 19.84
C SER A 758 -2.53 41.79 19.90
N LEU A 759 -3.52 42.31 19.18
CA LEU A 759 -4.82 41.68 18.98
C LEU A 759 -4.79 40.98 17.62
N GLN A 760 -4.89 39.65 17.61
CA GLN A 760 -4.76 38.79 16.44
C GLN A 760 -6.01 37.95 16.19
N ASP A 761 -6.19 37.47 14.95
CA ASP A 761 -7.18 36.44 14.62
C ASP A 761 -6.66 35.01 14.84
N LYS A 762 -7.45 33.99 14.46
CA LYS A 762 -7.08 32.57 14.63
C LYS A 762 -5.84 32.16 13.82
N ASP A 763 -5.55 32.84 12.72
CA ASP A 763 -4.47 32.52 11.79
C ASP A 763 -3.19 33.33 12.13
N GLY A 764 -3.23 34.11 13.22
CA GLY A 764 -2.11 34.93 13.69
C GLY A 764 -1.99 36.28 13.00
N VAL A 765 -3.02 36.72 12.26
CA VAL A 765 -3.01 38.01 11.58
C VAL A 765 -3.27 39.12 12.59
N GLU A 766 -2.34 40.09 12.66
CA GLU A 766 -2.46 41.25 13.56
C GLU A 766 -3.53 42.24 13.10
N MET A 767 -4.48 42.52 13.99
CA MET A 767 -5.63 43.38 13.77
C MET A 767 -5.46 44.75 14.40
N ALA A 768 -4.86 44.81 15.60
CA ALA A 768 -4.58 46.05 16.32
C ALA A 768 -3.45 45.86 17.35
N ILE A 769 -2.73 46.94 17.67
CA ILE A 769 -1.72 46.95 18.73
C ILE A 769 -2.17 47.89 19.85
N TYR A 770 -1.99 47.44 21.08
CA TYR A 770 -2.01 48.27 22.26
C TYR A 770 -0.57 48.58 22.67
N ASP A 771 -0.25 49.86 22.90
CA ASP A 771 1.06 50.31 23.37
C ASP A 771 0.87 51.60 24.19
N ARG A 772 0.94 51.48 25.51
CA ARG A 772 0.74 52.59 26.45
C ARG A 772 1.67 52.49 27.63
N THR A 773 2.02 53.64 28.17
CA THR A 773 2.72 53.75 29.44
C THR A 773 1.72 54.06 30.55
N LEU A 774 1.80 53.30 31.64
CA LEU A 774 0.96 53.38 32.82
C LEU A 774 1.84 53.68 34.04
N ASP A 775 1.48 54.68 34.83
CA ASP A 775 2.11 54.93 36.11
C ASP A 775 1.40 54.10 37.18
N LEU A 776 2.09 53.07 37.70
CA LEU A 776 1.50 52.11 38.62
C LEU A 776 2.14 52.22 40.01
N SER A 777 1.31 52.31 41.04
CA SER A 777 1.74 52.21 42.44
C SER A 777 1.97 50.75 42.84
N ARG A 778 2.62 50.51 43.98
CA ARG A 778 2.74 49.13 44.51
C ARG A 778 1.35 48.53 44.79
N GLY A 779 1.12 47.28 44.39
CA GLY A 779 -0.16 46.57 44.55
C GLY A 779 -0.69 45.93 43.26
N ASN A 780 -1.91 45.40 43.32
CA ASN A 780 -2.59 44.80 42.16
C ASN A 780 -3.40 45.87 41.41
N HIS A 781 -3.27 45.89 40.09
CA HIS A 781 -3.93 46.81 39.17
C HIS A 781 -4.59 46.05 38.03
N THR A 782 -5.48 46.71 37.30
CA THR A 782 -6.04 46.21 36.05
C THR A 782 -5.65 47.17 34.93
N ALA A 783 -4.77 46.73 34.03
CA ALA A 783 -4.43 47.45 32.82
C ALA A 783 -5.55 47.27 31.78
N LEU A 784 -6.21 48.37 31.39
CA LEU A 784 -7.27 48.35 30.38
C LEU A 784 -6.65 48.39 28.98
N LEU A 785 -6.59 47.24 28.32
CA LEU A 785 -6.11 47.09 26.95
C LEU A 785 -7.24 47.45 25.99
N GLU A 786 -7.25 48.71 25.55
CA GLU A 786 -8.29 49.22 24.65
C GLU A 786 -7.82 49.19 23.18
N PHE A 787 -8.39 48.28 22.39
CA PHE A 787 -8.08 48.16 20.96
C PHE A 787 -9.13 48.90 20.12
N ASN A 788 -8.68 49.67 19.13
CA ASN A 788 -9.57 50.27 18.13
C ASN A 788 -9.61 49.35 16.89
N PRO A 789 -10.71 48.64 16.63
CA PRO A 789 -10.76 47.60 15.60
C PRO A 789 -11.00 48.17 14.19
N ALA A 790 -10.48 49.36 13.83
CA ALA A 790 -10.74 50.01 12.54
C ALA A 790 -10.35 49.15 11.31
N LYS A 791 -9.49 48.12 11.49
CA LYS A 791 -9.17 47.11 10.46
C LYS A 791 -10.03 45.83 10.51
N ALA A 792 -10.78 45.60 11.59
CA ALA A 792 -11.60 44.39 11.77
C ALA A 792 -12.91 44.39 10.97
N SER A 793 -13.34 45.54 10.42
CA SER A 793 -14.48 45.62 9.50
C SER A 793 -14.25 44.90 8.16
N MET A 794 -13.02 44.47 7.86
CA MET A 794 -12.68 43.68 6.66
C MET A 794 -12.73 42.15 6.87
N LEU A 795 -12.92 41.67 8.10
CA LEU A 795 -13.07 40.25 8.39
C LEU A 795 -14.55 39.82 8.34
N ALA A 796 -14.77 38.52 8.11
CA ALA A 796 -16.10 37.91 8.07
C ALA A 796 -17.00 38.35 9.25
N LYS A 797 -18.32 38.37 9.05
CA LYS A 797 -19.34 38.86 10.00
C LYS A 797 -19.16 38.40 11.47
N THR A 798 -18.45 37.29 11.71
CA THR A 798 -18.13 36.79 13.05
C THR A 798 -16.71 36.23 13.10
N ALA A 799 -15.89 36.61 14.10
CA ALA A 799 -14.52 36.12 14.29
C ALA A 799 -14.17 35.92 15.78
N ARG A 800 -13.23 35.02 16.07
CA ARG A 800 -12.61 34.84 17.39
C ARG A 800 -11.27 35.57 17.41
N LEU A 801 -11.02 36.35 18.46
CA LEU A 801 -9.83 37.18 18.62
C LEU A 801 -8.97 36.71 19.78
N TYR A 802 -7.67 36.96 19.68
CA TYR A 802 -6.66 36.59 20.68
C TYR A 802 -5.84 37.82 21.03
N VAL A 803 -5.59 38.05 22.32
CA VAL A 803 -4.55 38.98 22.77
C VAL A 803 -3.29 38.16 22.96
N ARG A 804 -2.29 38.46 22.13
CA ARG A 804 -0.96 37.81 22.11
C ARG A 804 0.15 38.82 22.32
N ASP A 805 1.34 38.32 22.64
CA ASP A 805 2.56 39.11 22.84
C ASP A 805 2.38 40.21 23.91
N LEU A 806 1.61 39.91 24.96
CA LEU A 806 1.35 40.84 26.06
C LEU A 806 2.62 40.99 26.88
N SER A 807 3.24 42.17 26.85
CA SER A 807 4.49 42.46 27.55
C SER A 807 4.37 43.72 28.40
N ILE A 808 5.08 43.74 29.53
CA ILE A 808 5.24 44.90 30.40
C ILE A 808 6.74 45.20 30.53
N SER A 809 7.11 46.46 30.33
CA SER A 809 8.50 46.91 30.31
C SER A 809 8.70 48.16 31.15
N ARG A 810 9.89 48.32 31.73
CA ARG A 810 10.29 49.49 32.53
C ARG A 810 11.65 49.96 32.04
N ALA A 811 11.79 51.27 31.80
CA ALA A 811 13.02 51.87 31.27
C ALA A 811 13.57 51.17 30.00
N GLY A 812 12.68 50.63 29.16
CA GLY A 812 13.05 49.93 27.92
C GLY A 812 13.44 48.46 28.08
N GLN A 813 13.53 47.94 29.31
CA GLN A 813 13.72 46.51 29.56
C GLN A 813 12.38 45.81 29.81
N GLU A 814 12.19 44.66 29.17
CA GLU A 814 11.03 43.79 29.43
C GLU A 814 11.12 43.22 30.85
N VAL A 815 10.02 43.35 31.59
CA VAL A 815 9.90 42.91 32.98
C VAL A 815 9.11 41.61 33.05
N ASP A 816 8.08 41.46 32.22
CA ASP A 816 7.28 40.24 32.09
C ASP A 816 6.57 40.17 30.72
N ARG A 817 6.24 38.94 30.27
CA ARG A 817 5.54 38.65 29.01
C ARG A 817 4.66 37.41 29.11
N ILE A 818 3.51 37.45 28.43
CA ILE A 818 2.62 36.32 28.16
C ILE A 818 2.37 36.25 26.65
N ASP A 819 2.75 35.13 26.03
CA ASP A 819 2.66 34.95 24.57
C ASP A 819 1.22 34.85 24.08
N GLU A 820 0.35 34.10 24.79
CA GLU A 820 -1.09 34.06 24.53
C GLU A 820 -1.87 34.39 25.82
N ALA A 821 -2.26 35.65 25.94
CA ALA A 821 -2.79 36.20 27.19
C ALA A 821 -4.30 35.99 27.35
N TRP A 822 -5.06 36.12 26.26
CA TRP A 822 -6.51 36.01 26.32
C TRP A 822 -7.11 35.62 24.97
N SER A 823 -8.25 34.93 24.98
CA SER A 823 -9.05 34.69 23.78
C SER A 823 -10.51 35.09 23.99
N SER A 824 -11.11 35.67 22.96
CA SER A 824 -12.55 35.95 22.95
C SER A 824 -13.35 34.67 22.70
N GLY A 825 -14.65 34.70 22.96
CA GLY A 825 -15.60 33.84 22.26
C GLY A 825 -15.79 34.28 20.80
N SER A 826 -16.80 33.76 20.12
CA SER A 826 -17.18 34.27 18.79
C SER A 826 -17.75 35.69 18.92
N MET A 827 -17.19 36.67 18.19
CA MET A 827 -17.58 38.07 18.26
C MET A 827 -18.10 38.56 16.88
N THR A 828 -19.21 39.30 16.88
CA THR A 828 -19.83 39.87 15.66
C THR A 828 -19.51 41.36 15.53
N PHE A 829 -18.99 41.75 14.36
CA PHE A 829 -18.56 43.13 14.08
C PHE A 829 -19.47 43.81 13.04
N ARG A 830 -19.57 45.14 13.10
CA ARG A 830 -20.27 45.95 12.08
C ARG A 830 -19.34 46.07 10.86
N SER A 831 -19.85 45.77 9.67
CA SER A 831 -19.21 46.09 8.39
C SER A 831 -19.07 47.59 8.19
#